data_AF-A0A8C5A7L0-F1
#
_entry.id   AF-A0A8C5A7L0-F1
#
_cell.length_a   1.000
_cell.length_b   1.000
_cell.length_c   1.000
_cell.angle_alpha   90.00
_cell.angle_beta   90.00
_cell.angle_gamma   90.00
#
_symmetry.space_group_name_H-M   'P 1'
#
loop_
_entity.id
_entity.type
_entity.pdbx_description
1 polymer ?
#
loop_
_entity_poly.entity_id
_entity_poly.type
_entity_poly.pdbx_seq_one_letter_code
_entity_poly.pdbx_strand_id
1 'polypeptide(L)'
;MAAIFGKIIFGIYVDIKRSDGRIHHAMVTALNEENESVTVEWLENGDTKGKEVGLRKKRELNNEIRVVPFLTAIITNRFVVPIFQSRRTIVPPKTENPMRENRGRPSDTPTISQRSAGLHPNPPSRDYYSRRKSNCVKEVEKLQEKREKRRLQQQELREKKAQEVDATLPNYEIMCMIRDFRASLDYRPLNTTDLIEEHRICVCVRARPLNKKELTTKDLDVITVPSKDVVMVHEPKQKVDLTRYLENQTFRFDYAFDDSTTNEMVYRFTARPLVETIFERGMATCFAYGQTGSGKTHTMGGDFSGKNQDCSKGIYALAAREVFVMLGKPNYKKLDLQVFATFFEIYSGKVFDLLNRKAKLRVLEDGKQQVQVVGLQEKEVKCTEDVLRLIEVGNSCRTSGQTSANAHSSRSHAVFQIILRRRGKMHGKFSLIDLAGNERGADTSSADRQTRLEGAEINKSLLALKECIRALGRNKPHTPFRASKLTQVLRDSFIGENSRTCMIATISPGMASCENTLNTLRYANSPLGDHHAQLEVLEAQWGVGSSPQRDDLKLLCEQNVEEVSPQLFSFHEAVSQLVEMEEQVLEDHRAVFGESIRWLEDEKVLLEMTEEVDYDVDTYVTQLEQILDQKIDILSELRDKVKSFRSALQEEELASKKIPSMVKKCRAL
;
A
#
# COMPACT_ATOMS: atom_id res chain seq x y z
N MET A 1 -41.33 -6.56 2.96
CA MET A 1 -40.93 -6.07 4.29
C MET A 1 -42.08 -5.59 5.20
N ALA A 2 -42.87 -4.54 4.90
CA ALA A 2 -43.79 -3.95 5.89
C ALA A 2 -45.04 -4.80 6.29
N ALA A 3 -45.50 -5.74 5.45
CA ALA A 3 -46.77 -6.45 5.69
C ALA A 3 -46.67 -7.60 6.73
N ILE A 4 -45.50 -8.22 6.91
CA ILE A 4 -45.34 -9.42 7.74
C ILE A 4 -44.91 -9.06 9.18
N PHE A 5 -44.04 -8.06 9.34
CA PHE A 5 -43.43 -7.67 10.63
C PHE A 5 -44.15 -6.53 11.36
N GLY A 6 -45.17 -5.92 10.74
CA GLY A 6 -45.92 -4.80 11.33
C GLY A 6 -45.03 -3.59 11.62
N LYS A 7 -45.16 -3.00 12.83
CA LYS A 7 -44.37 -1.85 13.31
C LYS A 7 -42.93 -2.19 13.75
N ILE A 8 -42.49 -3.42 13.58
CA ILE A 8 -41.18 -3.89 14.05
C ILE A 8 -40.18 -3.78 12.90
N ILE A 9 -39.26 -2.82 13.02
CA ILE A 9 -38.14 -2.63 12.09
C ILE A 9 -36.81 -2.82 12.82
N PHE A 10 -35.74 -3.03 12.05
CA PHE A 10 -34.38 -3.11 12.57
C PHE A 10 -34.04 -1.87 13.42
N GLY A 11 -33.39 -2.08 14.57
CA GLY A 11 -32.98 -1.02 15.50
C GLY A 11 -34.03 -0.59 16.53
N ILE A 12 -35.28 -1.11 16.47
CA ILE A 12 -36.29 -0.83 17.51
C ILE A 12 -36.11 -1.77 18.71
N TYR A 13 -36.34 -1.24 19.91
CA TYR A 13 -36.39 -2.00 21.15
C TYR A 13 -37.76 -2.63 21.38
N VAL A 14 -37.75 -3.87 21.85
CA VAL A 14 -38.93 -4.69 22.08
C VAL A 14 -38.81 -5.49 23.35
N ASP A 15 -39.94 -5.72 24.00
CA ASP A 15 -39.98 -6.53 25.22
C ASP A 15 -39.98 -8.02 24.88
N ILE A 16 -39.16 -8.77 25.60
CA ILE A 16 -39.08 -10.22 25.54
C ILE A 16 -39.28 -10.83 26.92
N LYS A 17 -40.08 -11.89 27.00
CA LYS A 17 -40.31 -12.64 28.23
C LYS A 17 -39.36 -13.84 28.30
N ARG A 18 -38.61 -13.95 29.39
CA ARG A 18 -37.71 -15.07 29.68
C ARG A 18 -38.48 -16.29 30.18
N SER A 19 -37.82 -17.45 30.21
CA SER A 19 -38.36 -18.71 30.74
C SER A 19 -38.68 -18.65 32.24
N ASP A 20 -38.10 -17.72 32.97
CA ASP A 20 -38.37 -17.42 34.39
C ASP A 20 -39.53 -16.42 34.60
N GLY A 21 -40.17 -15.97 33.51
CA GLY A 21 -41.30 -15.05 33.54
C GLY A 21 -40.96 -13.56 33.54
N ARG A 22 -39.69 -13.17 33.63
CA ARG A 22 -39.26 -11.76 33.62
C ARG A 22 -39.30 -11.14 32.22
N ILE A 23 -39.63 -9.86 32.13
CA ILE A 23 -39.69 -9.09 30.89
C ILE A 23 -38.42 -8.23 30.76
N HIS A 24 -37.81 -8.22 29.58
CA HIS A 24 -36.57 -7.51 29.27
C HIS A 24 -36.69 -6.76 27.94
N HIS A 25 -36.07 -5.59 27.83
CA HIS A 25 -35.96 -4.85 26.58
C HIS A 25 -34.77 -5.35 25.75
N ALA A 26 -35.00 -5.68 24.49
CA ALA A 26 -33.99 -6.14 23.54
C ALA A 26 -34.13 -5.41 22.20
N MET A 27 -33.02 -5.13 21.53
CA MET A 27 -33.00 -4.43 20.24
C MET A 27 -33.15 -5.44 19.10
N VAL A 28 -33.95 -5.12 18.08
CA VAL A 28 -34.07 -5.97 16.88
C VAL A 28 -32.85 -5.78 15.97
N THR A 29 -32.09 -6.85 15.75
CA THR A 29 -30.86 -6.85 14.92
C THR A 29 -31.00 -7.65 13.63
N ALA A 30 -32.07 -8.44 13.44
CA ALA A 30 -32.40 -9.00 12.13
C ALA A 30 -33.89 -9.38 12.03
N LEU A 31 -34.43 -9.30 10.82
CA LEU A 31 -35.78 -9.77 10.48
C LEU A 31 -35.64 -10.97 9.53
N ASN A 32 -36.29 -12.09 9.83
CA ASN A 32 -36.22 -13.30 9.01
C ASN A 32 -37.60 -13.62 8.43
N GLU A 33 -37.82 -13.26 7.16
CA GLU A 33 -39.12 -13.39 6.50
C GLU A 33 -39.53 -14.85 6.28
N GLU A 34 -38.58 -15.79 6.14
CA GLU A 34 -38.87 -17.21 5.86
C GLU A 34 -39.43 -17.96 7.09
N ASN A 35 -39.01 -17.57 8.30
CA ASN A 35 -39.37 -18.25 9.55
C ASN A 35 -40.33 -17.44 10.44
N GLU A 36 -40.86 -16.31 9.95
CA GLU A 36 -41.69 -15.38 10.72
C GLU A 36 -41.09 -15.05 12.10
N SER A 37 -39.79 -14.76 12.12
CA SER A 37 -39.01 -14.58 13.34
C SER A 37 -38.14 -13.32 13.29
N VAL A 38 -37.83 -12.80 14.47
CA VAL A 38 -36.95 -11.63 14.65
C VAL A 38 -35.81 -12.00 15.57
N THR A 39 -34.60 -11.64 15.18
CA THR A 39 -33.43 -11.76 16.05
C THR A 39 -33.34 -10.50 16.88
N VAL A 40 -33.26 -10.68 18.20
CA VAL A 40 -33.10 -9.59 19.15
C VAL A 40 -31.85 -9.79 19.98
N GLU A 41 -31.18 -8.69 20.30
CA GLU A 41 -29.99 -8.66 21.13
C GLU A 41 -30.17 -7.73 22.32
N TRP A 42 -29.63 -8.13 23.47
CA TRP A 42 -29.59 -7.30 24.67
C TRP A 42 -28.27 -7.52 25.40
N LEU A 43 -27.88 -6.55 26.23
CA LEU A 43 -26.74 -6.70 27.12
C LEU A 43 -27.19 -7.29 28.46
N GLU A 44 -26.48 -8.29 28.93
CA GLU A 44 -26.65 -8.89 30.25
C GLU A 44 -25.27 -9.17 30.85
N ASN A 45 -24.97 -8.54 31.99
CA ASN A 45 -23.68 -8.66 32.68
C ASN A 45 -22.44 -8.36 31.81
N GLY A 46 -22.54 -7.39 30.89
CA GLY A 46 -21.43 -6.97 30.03
C GLY A 46 -21.26 -7.77 28.74
N ASP A 47 -22.05 -8.84 28.54
CA ASP A 47 -22.06 -9.65 27.33
C ASP A 47 -23.29 -9.34 26.46
N THR A 48 -23.11 -9.27 25.14
CA THR A 48 -24.22 -9.25 24.18
C THR A 48 -24.79 -10.66 24.02
N LYS A 49 -26.07 -10.84 24.38
CA LYS A 49 -26.82 -12.08 24.17
C LYS A 49 -27.86 -11.87 23.08
N GLY A 50 -28.00 -12.85 22.19
CA GLY A 50 -28.94 -12.82 21.07
C GLY A 50 -29.91 -13.99 21.09
N LYS A 51 -31.16 -13.76 20.69
CA LYS A 51 -32.17 -14.81 20.57
C LYS A 51 -33.11 -14.55 19.39
N GLU A 52 -33.43 -15.63 18.68
CA GLU A 52 -34.46 -15.61 17.64
C GLU A 52 -35.84 -15.86 18.28
N VAL A 53 -36.79 -14.97 18.03
CA VAL A 53 -38.12 -14.98 18.64
C VAL A 53 -39.18 -14.97 17.54
N GLY A 54 -40.07 -15.96 17.54
CA GLY A 54 -41.19 -16.04 16.58
C GLY A 54 -42.24 -14.96 16.81
N LEU A 55 -42.79 -14.41 15.73
CA LEU A 55 -43.69 -13.25 15.73
C LEU A 55 -44.99 -13.45 16.51
N ARG A 56 -45.52 -14.69 16.61
CA ARG A 56 -46.76 -15.00 17.35
C ARG A 56 -46.66 -14.71 18.85
N LYS A 57 -45.50 -14.93 19.49
CA LYS A 57 -45.28 -14.66 20.93
C LYS A 57 -45.10 -13.16 21.25
N LYS A 58 -44.84 -12.33 20.24
CA LYS A 58 -44.45 -10.93 20.40
C LYS A 58 -45.64 -9.96 20.31
N ARG A 59 -46.69 -10.34 19.56
CA ARG A 59 -47.93 -9.55 19.45
C ARG A 59 -48.72 -9.48 20.77
N GLU A 60 -48.61 -10.48 21.63
CA GLU A 60 -49.29 -10.50 22.94
C GLU A 60 -48.59 -9.62 24.01
N LEU A 61 -47.30 -9.34 23.85
CA LEU A 61 -46.50 -8.58 24.84
C LEU A 61 -46.39 -7.07 24.49
N ASN A 62 -46.41 -6.71 23.20
CA ASN A 62 -46.12 -5.35 22.71
C ASN A 62 -47.30 -4.71 21.95
N ASN A 63 -48.50 -4.71 22.53
CA ASN A 63 -49.69 -4.13 21.87
C ASN A 63 -49.61 -2.60 21.66
N GLU A 64 -48.72 -1.89 22.38
CA GLU A 64 -48.52 -0.44 22.24
C GLU A 64 -47.05 -0.08 22.00
N ILE A 65 -46.53 -0.32 20.80
CA ILE A 65 -45.25 0.29 20.38
C ILE A 65 -45.52 1.77 20.06
N ARG A 66 -45.21 2.63 21.03
CA ARG A 66 -45.29 4.11 20.96
C ARG A 66 -44.03 4.65 20.28
N VAL A 67 -44.22 5.47 19.25
CA VAL A 67 -43.14 6.24 18.59
C VAL A 67 -42.79 7.42 19.49
N VAL A 68 -41.51 7.58 19.86
CA VAL A 68 -41.02 8.81 20.51
C VAL A 68 -39.92 9.40 19.62
N PRO A 69 -40.10 10.60 19.05
CA PRO A 69 -39.06 11.30 18.33
C PRO A 69 -38.30 12.22 19.30
N PHE A 70 -36.96 12.17 19.35
CA PHE A 70 -36.16 13.36 19.68
C PHE A 70 -34.67 13.19 19.33
N LEU A 71 -34.19 14.04 18.42
CA LEU A 71 -32.81 14.52 18.35
C LEU A 71 -32.58 15.49 19.52
N THR A 72 -31.38 15.50 20.13
CA THR A 72 -30.46 16.66 20.36
C THR A 72 -29.64 16.50 21.66
N ALA A 73 -28.34 16.90 21.62
CA ALA A 73 -27.41 17.24 22.71
C ALA A 73 -26.58 16.08 23.34
N ILE A 74 -25.36 15.76 22.86
CA ILE A 74 -23.99 16.33 23.14
C ILE A 74 -23.41 15.93 24.53
N ILE A 75 -22.11 15.57 24.52
CA ILE A 75 -21.11 15.48 25.63
C ILE A 75 -21.15 14.11 26.35
N THR A 76 -20.14 13.22 26.40
CA THR A 76 -18.66 13.34 26.39
C THR A 76 -17.99 11.96 26.21
N ASN A 77 -16.81 11.98 25.60
CA ASN A 77 -15.64 11.09 25.81
C ASN A 77 -15.73 9.56 25.64
N ARG A 78 -15.14 9.12 24.51
CA ARG A 78 -14.01 8.18 24.37
C ARG A 78 -13.99 6.90 25.22
N PHE A 79 -14.13 5.74 24.56
CA PHE A 79 -13.16 4.62 24.37
C PHE A 79 -13.80 3.68 23.30
N VAL A 80 -13.27 3.54 22.06
CA VAL A 80 -12.33 2.50 21.56
C VAL A 80 -12.91 1.08 21.82
N VAL A 81 -13.31 0.18 20.91
CA VAL A 81 -12.88 -0.34 19.57
C VAL A 81 -14.07 -1.10 18.93
N PRO A 82 -14.27 -1.20 17.59
CA PRO A 82 -15.06 -2.27 16.99
C PRO A 82 -14.18 -3.43 16.53
N ILE A 83 -14.35 -4.59 17.16
CA ILE A 83 -13.95 -5.89 16.62
C ILE A 83 -15.23 -6.55 16.11
N PHE A 84 -15.30 -6.84 14.82
CA PHE A 84 -16.20 -7.85 14.28
C PHE A 84 -15.37 -8.86 13.47
N GLN A 85 -15.23 -10.06 14.03
CA GLN A 85 -15.24 -11.28 13.24
C GLN A 85 -16.63 -11.90 13.39
N SER A 86 -17.15 -12.43 12.29
CA SER A 86 -18.12 -13.50 12.39
C SER A 86 -17.73 -14.60 11.42
N ARG A 87 -17.60 -15.82 11.95
CA ARG A 87 -18.24 -16.97 11.33
C ARG A 87 -18.55 -18.06 12.35
N ARG A 88 -19.80 -18.50 12.26
CA ARG A 88 -20.49 -19.56 13.01
C ARG A 88 -19.82 -20.92 12.89
N THR A 89 -19.99 -21.77 13.91
CA THR A 89 -20.63 -23.10 13.76
C THR A 89 -21.02 -23.69 15.13
N ILE A 90 -22.09 -24.49 15.12
CA ILE A 90 -22.91 -24.92 16.26
C ILE A 90 -22.56 -26.37 16.68
N VAL A 91 -22.57 -26.65 17.99
CA VAL A 91 -22.66 -27.99 18.62
C VAL A 91 -23.69 -27.93 19.78
N PRO A 92 -24.53 -28.97 19.99
CA PRO A 92 -25.60 -29.01 21.02
C PRO A 92 -25.10 -29.51 22.42
N PRO A 93 -25.94 -29.47 23.48
CA PRO A 93 -25.54 -29.03 24.82
C PRO A 93 -25.15 -30.13 25.82
N LYS A 94 -24.47 -29.68 26.89
CA LYS A 94 -24.21 -30.36 28.16
C LYS A 94 -25.30 -30.02 29.19
N THR A 95 -25.47 -30.92 30.16
CA THR A 95 -25.73 -30.62 31.60
C THR A 95 -25.50 -31.92 32.37
N GLU A 96 -25.06 -31.99 33.62
CA GLU A 96 -24.13 -31.25 34.47
C GLU A 96 -23.85 -32.22 35.65
N ASN A 97 -22.64 -32.21 36.19
CA ASN A 97 -22.22 -33.08 37.32
C ASN A 97 -22.86 -32.60 38.65
N PRO A 98 -22.73 -33.37 39.75
CA PRO A 98 -21.58 -33.10 40.61
C PRO A 98 -20.89 -34.33 41.20
N MET A 99 -19.60 -34.15 41.51
CA MET A 99 -18.68 -35.11 42.10
C MET A 99 -18.97 -35.38 43.59
N ARG A 100 -18.71 -36.61 44.05
CA ARG A 100 -17.93 -36.86 45.27
C ARG A 100 -17.41 -38.30 45.35
N GLU A 101 -16.16 -38.42 45.78
CA GLU A 101 -15.36 -39.62 46.00
C GLU A 101 -16.05 -40.64 46.94
N ASN A 102 -15.94 -41.95 46.68
CA ASN A 102 -15.11 -42.84 47.49
C ASN A 102 -15.09 -44.30 46.98
N ARG A 103 -14.02 -44.96 47.42
CA ARG A 103 -13.61 -46.37 47.28
C ARG A 103 -14.70 -47.45 47.42
N GLY A 104 -14.45 -48.58 46.76
CA GLY A 104 -14.67 -49.93 47.33
C GLY A 104 -15.80 -50.76 46.73
N ARG A 105 -15.45 -51.88 46.08
CA ARG A 105 -16.27 -53.11 46.00
C ARG A 105 -16.60 -53.58 47.43
N PRO A 106 -17.75 -54.23 47.73
CA PRO A 106 -18.10 -55.54 47.12
C PRO A 106 -19.62 -55.89 47.00
N SER A 107 -19.86 -57.06 46.41
CA SER A 107 -20.92 -58.07 46.67
C SER A 107 -22.36 -57.64 47.04
N ASP A 108 -23.36 -58.08 46.28
CA ASP A 108 -24.20 -59.22 46.67
C ASP A 108 -25.37 -59.48 45.69
N THR A 109 -25.60 -60.77 45.44
CA THR A 109 -26.77 -61.40 44.81
C THR A 109 -28.02 -61.31 45.69
N PRO A 110 -29.22 -61.50 45.11
CA PRO A 110 -29.99 -62.70 45.47
C PRO A 110 -30.58 -63.40 44.24
N THR A 111 -30.41 -64.70 44.05
CA THR A 111 -31.09 -65.87 44.70
C THR A 111 -32.53 -66.08 44.21
N ILE A 112 -32.74 -67.24 43.57
CA ILE A 112 -33.84 -68.23 43.67
C ILE A 112 -33.69 -69.12 42.41
N SER A 113 -33.77 -70.44 42.41
CA SER A 113 -33.57 -71.49 43.41
C SER A 113 -33.44 -72.82 42.63
N GLN A 114 -32.70 -73.75 43.20
CA GLN A 114 -32.40 -75.11 42.74
C GLN A 114 -33.62 -75.93 42.30
N ARG A 115 -33.40 -76.81 41.31
CA ARG A 115 -33.60 -78.26 41.50
C ARG A 115 -32.72 -79.09 40.55
N SER A 116 -32.15 -80.12 41.16
CA SER A 116 -31.09 -81.03 40.75
C SER A 116 -31.58 -82.26 39.98
N ALA A 117 -30.79 -82.73 39.02
CA ALA A 117 -30.55 -84.16 38.73
C ALA A 117 -29.32 -84.28 37.83
N GLY A 118 -28.39 -85.17 38.19
CA GLY A 118 -27.05 -85.23 37.61
C GLY A 118 -26.82 -86.34 36.58
N LEU A 119 -25.53 -86.39 36.22
CA LEU A 119 -24.70 -87.55 35.81
C LEU A 119 -24.53 -87.87 34.30
N HIS A 120 -23.28 -87.58 33.90
CA HIS A 120 -22.39 -88.27 32.95
C HIS A 120 -22.28 -87.81 31.47
N PRO A 121 -21.05 -87.93 30.90
CA PRO A 121 -20.50 -86.98 29.93
C PRO A 121 -20.29 -87.58 28.54
N ASN A 122 -20.43 -86.77 27.49
CA ASN A 122 -19.91 -87.07 26.15
C ASN A 122 -18.96 -85.94 25.72
N PRO A 123 -17.76 -86.22 25.18
CA PRO A 123 -16.84 -85.20 24.68
C PRO A 123 -17.05 -84.96 23.17
N PRO A 124 -16.37 -83.98 22.55
CA PRO A 124 -16.94 -82.74 22.07
C PRO A 124 -17.29 -82.75 20.57
N SER A 125 -18.36 -82.06 20.16
CA SER A 125 -18.53 -81.63 18.76
C SER A 125 -18.32 -80.12 18.67
N ARG A 126 -17.16 -79.74 18.12
CA ARG A 126 -16.90 -78.38 17.62
C ARG A 126 -17.91 -78.06 16.53
N ASP A 127 -18.78 -77.08 16.76
CA ASP A 127 -19.43 -76.37 15.66
C ASP A 127 -19.32 -74.87 15.84
N TYR A 128 -18.49 -74.29 14.98
CA TYR A 128 -18.37 -72.86 14.73
C TYR A 128 -19.71 -72.34 14.18
N TYR A 129 -20.50 -71.65 14.99
CA TYR A 129 -21.60 -70.85 14.45
C TYR A 129 -21.06 -69.58 13.78
N SER A 130 -20.73 -69.72 12.50
CA SER A 130 -20.61 -68.59 11.57
C SER A 130 -21.99 -67.95 11.40
N ARG A 131 -22.22 -66.80 12.05
CA ARG A 131 -23.40 -65.95 11.79
C ARG A 131 -23.36 -65.51 10.33
N ARG A 132 -24.17 -66.13 9.48
CA ARG A 132 -24.34 -65.75 8.06
C ARG A 132 -24.89 -64.32 7.97
N LYS A 133 -24.05 -63.37 7.57
CA LYS A 133 -24.45 -61.99 7.26
C LYS A 133 -25.47 -61.97 6.10
N SER A 134 -26.51 -61.16 6.23
CA SER A 134 -27.53 -60.93 5.19
C SER A 134 -26.91 -60.38 3.90
N ASN A 135 -27.50 -60.68 2.73
CA ASN A 135 -27.00 -60.23 1.42
C ASN A 135 -26.89 -58.70 1.33
N CYS A 136 -27.81 -57.95 1.94
CA CYS A 136 -27.73 -56.48 2.00
C CYS A 136 -26.46 -56.02 2.76
N VAL A 137 -26.15 -56.67 3.89
CA VAL A 137 -24.95 -56.36 4.69
C VAL A 137 -23.67 -56.67 3.92
N LYS A 138 -23.65 -57.75 3.12
CA LYS A 138 -22.50 -58.09 2.25
C LYS A 138 -22.28 -57.07 1.13
N GLU A 139 -23.34 -56.52 0.55
CA GLU A 139 -23.21 -55.48 -0.48
C GLU A 139 -22.72 -54.15 0.10
N VAL A 140 -23.17 -53.77 1.30
CA VAL A 140 -22.64 -52.61 2.03
C VAL A 140 -21.15 -52.81 2.36
N GLU A 141 -20.75 -54.00 2.79
CA GLU A 141 -19.33 -54.33 3.03
C GLU A 141 -18.49 -54.28 1.75
N LYS A 142 -18.98 -54.78 0.61
CA LYS A 142 -18.28 -54.63 -0.68
C LYS A 142 -18.13 -53.17 -1.09
N LEU A 143 -19.14 -52.33 -0.81
CA LEU A 143 -19.11 -50.91 -1.14
C LEU A 143 -18.14 -50.15 -0.23
N GLN A 144 -18.05 -50.56 1.04
CA GLN A 144 -17.03 -50.10 1.99
C GLN A 144 -15.62 -50.51 1.53
N GLU A 145 -15.40 -51.78 1.18
CA GLU A 145 -14.11 -52.31 0.73
C GLU A 145 -13.66 -51.64 -0.58
N LYS A 146 -14.59 -51.38 -1.51
CA LYS A 146 -14.31 -50.60 -2.73
C LYS A 146 -13.91 -49.15 -2.40
N ARG A 147 -14.56 -48.50 -1.43
CA ARG A 147 -14.18 -47.14 -0.98
C ARG A 147 -12.81 -47.15 -0.31
N GLU A 148 -12.48 -48.16 0.47
CA GLU A 148 -11.18 -48.30 1.13
C GLU A 148 -10.05 -48.61 0.14
N LYS A 149 -10.26 -49.54 -0.80
CA LYS A 149 -9.32 -49.77 -1.91
C LYS A 149 -9.08 -48.51 -2.75
N ARG A 150 -10.13 -47.74 -3.03
CA ARG A 150 -10.01 -46.47 -3.77
C ARG A 150 -9.21 -45.43 -2.99
N ARG A 151 -9.38 -45.34 -1.66
CA ARG A 151 -8.57 -44.46 -0.80
C ARG A 151 -7.10 -44.90 -0.78
N LEU A 152 -6.86 -46.19 -0.64
CA LEU A 152 -5.51 -46.75 -0.63
C LEU A 152 -4.79 -46.50 -1.97
N GLN A 153 -5.46 -46.72 -3.10
CA GLN A 153 -4.92 -46.39 -4.43
C GLN A 153 -4.64 -44.90 -4.61
N GLN A 154 -5.51 -44.01 -4.11
CA GLN A 154 -5.25 -42.56 -4.12
C GLN A 154 -4.06 -42.18 -3.25
N GLN A 155 -3.89 -42.86 -2.11
CA GLN A 155 -2.77 -42.66 -1.20
C GLN A 155 -1.46 -43.16 -1.82
N GLU A 156 -1.43 -44.37 -2.37
CA GLU A 156 -0.26 -44.90 -3.10
C GLU A 156 0.13 -44.02 -4.30
N LEU A 157 -0.85 -43.47 -5.03
CA LEU A 157 -0.58 -42.54 -6.12
C LEU A 157 0.02 -41.22 -5.62
N ARG A 158 -0.44 -40.69 -4.48
CA ARG A 158 0.14 -39.51 -3.84
C ARG A 158 1.56 -39.79 -3.34
N GLU A 159 1.78 -40.95 -2.73
CA GLU A 159 3.10 -41.37 -2.24
C GLU A 159 4.09 -41.58 -3.39
N LYS A 160 3.68 -42.20 -4.50
CA LYS A 160 4.49 -42.29 -5.73
C LYS A 160 4.82 -40.93 -6.32
N LYS A 161 3.83 -40.03 -6.45
CA LYS A 161 4.06 -38.66 -6.94
C LYS A 161 4.98 -37.84 -6.02
N ALA A 162 4.89 -38.07 -4.71
CA ALA A 162 5.78 -37.44 -3.72
C ALA A 162 7.20 -38.01 -3.73
N GLN A 163 7.43 -39.21 -4.29
CA GLN A 163 8.76 -39.79 -4.50
C GLN A 163 9.44 -39.26 -5.78
N GLU A 164 8.68 -38.83 -6.78
CA GLU A 164 9.20 -38.26 -8.04
C GLU A 164 9.73 -36.83 -7.90
N VAL A 165 9.34 -36.12 -6.83
CA VAL A 165 9.77 -34.74 -6.57
C VAL A 165 10.44 -34.69 -5.20
N ASP A 166 11.54 -33.96 -5.10
CA ASP A 166 12.34 -33.85 -3.87
C ASP A 166 11.52 -33.26 -2.71
N ALA A 167 10.90 -34.14 -1.91
CA ALA A 167 10.08 -33.78 -0.75
C ALA A 167 10.88 -33.12 0.39
N THR A 168 12.22 -33.06 0.28
CA THR A 168 13.08 -32.34 1.23
C THR A 168 13.11 -30.83 0.98
N LEU A 169 12.54 -30.36 -0.13
CA LEU A 169 12.44 -28.95 -0.47
C LEU A 169 11.46 -28.22 0.47
N PRO A 170 11.88 -27.11 1.12
CA PRO A 170 10.96 -26.28 1.87
C PRO A 170 9.86 -25.75 0.94
N ASN A 171 8.61 -25.77 1.41
CA ASN A 171 7.40 -25.33 0.67
C ASN A 171 7.01 -26.19 -0.54
N TYR A 172 7.51 -27.43 -0.64
CA TYR A 172 7.13 -28.40 -1.68
C TYR A 172 5.61 -28.52 -1.91
N GLU A 173 4.82 -28.61 -0.83
CA GLU A 173 3.35 -28.70 -0.93
C GLU A 173 2.74 -27.50 -1.66
N ILE A 174 3.21 -26.29 -1.35
CA ILE A 174 2.73 -25.04 -1.96
C ILE A 174 3.10 -25.01 -3.44
N MET A 175 4.35 -25.40 -3.77
CA MET A 175 4.81 -25.49 -5.16
C MET A 175 3.93 -26.44 -5.98
N CYS A 176 3.56 -27.61 -5.44
CA CYS A 176 2.67 -28.55 -6.12
C CYS A 176 1.27 -27.98 -6.32
N MET A 177 0.70 -27.31 -5.31
CA MET A 177 -0.59 -26.64 -5.44
C MET A 177 -0.57 -25.57 -6.56
N ILE A 178 0.49 -24.76 -6.65
CA ILE A 178 0.64 -23.75 -7.70
C ILE A 178 0.77 -24.42 -9.07
N ARG A 179 1.58 -25.47 -9.18
CA ARG A 179 1.75 -26.21 -10.44
C ARG A 179 0.44 -26.80 -10.95
N ASP A 180 -0.31 -27.47 -10.08
CA ASP A 180 -1.61 -28.05 -10.42
C ASP A 180 -2.61 -26.96 -10.84
N PHE A 181 -2.58 -25.81 -10.16
CA PHE A 181 -3.42 -24.66 -10.53
C PHE A 181 -3.05 -24.09 -11.90
N ARG A 182 -1.75 -23.84 -12.15
CA ARG A 182 -1.24 -23.33 -13.44
C ARG A 182 -1.60 -24.27 -14.60
N ALA A 183 -1.54 -25.58 -14.39
CA ALA A 183 -1.92 -26.57 -15.39
C ALA A 183 -3.42 -26.53 -15.78
N SER A 184 -4.28 -25.93 -14.95
CA SER A 184 -5.71 -25.77 -15.23
C SER A 184 -6.06 -24.47 -15.97
N LEU A 185 -5.11 -23.55 -16.14
CA LEU A 185 -5.34 -22.24 -16.76
C LEU A 185 -5.18 -22.30 -18.30
N ASP A 186 -5.96 -21.46 -18.98
CA ASP A 186 -5.80 -21.17 -20.42
C ASP A 186 -4.95 -19.90 -20.57
N TYR A 187 -3.81 -20.01 -21.26
CA TYR A 187 -2.85 -18.93 -21.41
C TYR A 187 -3.06 -18.20 -22.74
N ARG A 188 -3.33 -16.89 -22.65
CA ARG A 188 -3.50 -15.96 -23.77
C ARG A 188 -2.69 -14.69 -23.52
N PRO A 189 -1.35 -14.78 -23.56
CA PRO A 189 -0.48 -13.65 -23.26
C PRO A 189 -0.65 -12.52 -24.27
N LEU A 190 -0.26 -11.31 -23.84
CA LEU A 190 -0.29 -10.11 -24.67
C LEU A 190 0.69 -10.24 -25.84
N ASN A 191 0.23 -9.96 -27.05
CA ASN A 191 1.01 -10.03 -28.28
C ASN A 191 1.18 -8.66 -28.92
N THR A 192 2.17 -8.53 -29.80
CA THR A 192 2.44 -7.28 -30.55
C THR A 192 1.26 -6.82 -31.40
N THR A 193 0.41 -7.74 -31.85
CA THR A 193 -0.72 -7.47 -32.74
C THR A 193 -1.97 -6.97 -32.01
N ASP A 194 -1.98 -7.00 -30.68
CA ASP A 194 -3.12 -6.51 -29.90
C ASP A 194 -3.33 -5.01 -30.11
N LEU A 195 -4.61 -4.61 -30.16
CA LEU A 195 -5.01 -3.22 -30.31
C LEU A 195 -4.67 -2.44 -29.04
N ILE A 196 -4.21 -1.20 -29.24
CA ILE A 196 -3.90 -0.28 -28.14
C ILE A 196 -5.17 0.53 -27.86
N GLU A 197 -5.73 0.36 -26.68
CA GLU A 197 -6.87 1.15 -26.21
C GLU A 197 -6.43 2.52 -25.68
N GLU A 198 -7.23 3.55 -25.97
CA GLU A 198 -6.94 4.91 -25.54
C GLU A 198 -7.64 5.25 -24.22
N HIS A 199 -6.85 5.24 -23.15
CA HIS A 199 -7.30 5.68 -21.83
C HIS A 199 -6.63 7.02 -21.45
N ARG A 200 -7.34 7.87 -20.69
CA ARG A 200 -6.77 9.09 -20.09
C ARG A 200 -5.75 8.73 -19.00
N ILE A 201 -6.10 7.74 -18.19
CA ILE A 201 -5.21 7.11 -17.22
C ILE A 201 -5.12 5.64 -17.59
N CYS A 202 -3.92 5.18 -17.92
CA CYS A 202 -3.66 3.77 -18.20
C CYS A 202 -2.89 3.14 -17.04
N VAL A 203 -3.34 2.00 -16.53
CA VAL A 203 -2.71 1.26 -15.44
C VAL A 203 -2.28 -0.11 -15.96
N CYS A 204 -0.97 -0.34 -15.91
CA CYS A 204 -0.35 -1.57 -16.34
C CYS A 204 0.38 -2.25 -15.18
N VAL A 205 0.48 -3.57 -15.23
CA VAL A 205 1.32 -4.34 -14.30
C VAL A 205 2.39 -5.10 -15.06
N ARG A 206 3.61 -5.12 -14.52
CA ARG A 206 4.74 -5.90 -15.04
C ARG A 206 5.30 -6.82 -13.95
N ALA A 207 5.22 -8.13 -14.17
CA ALA A 207 5.97 -9.10 -13.41
C ALA A 207 7.39 -9.25 -13.99
N ARG A 208 8.42 -9.20 -13.15
CA ARG A 208 9.77 -9.60 -13.55
C ARG A 208 9.97 -11.11 -13.33
N PRO A 209 10.97 -11.75 -13.98
CA PRO A 209 11.36 -13.10 -13.62
C PRO A 209 12.05 -13.18 -12.24
N LEU A 210 12.09 -14.38 -11.67
CA LEU A 210 12.92 -14.68 -10.49
C LEU A 210 14.40 -14.42 -10.82
N ASN A 211 15.09 -13.73 -9.92
CA ASN A 211 16.51 -13.43 -10.07
C ASN A 211 17.39 -14.59 -9.58
N LYS A 212 18.69 -14.55 -9.90
CA LYS A 212 19.65 -15.61 -9.52
C LYS A 212 19.70 -15.87 -8.02
N LYS A 213 19.53 -14.85 -7.17
CA LYS A 213 19.55 -15.01 -5.71
C LYS A 213 18.30 -15.76 -5.24
N GLU A 214 17.12 -15.36 -5.74
CA GLU A 214 15.83 -15.99 -5.45
C GLU A 214 15.81 -17.46 -5.89
N LEU A 215 16.35 -17.75 -7.08
CA LEU A 215 16.51 -19.13 -7.57
C LEU A 215 17.46 -19.95 -6.69
N THR A 216 18.56 -19.34 -6.23
CA THR A 216 19.53 -20.00 -5.33
C THR A 216 18.92 -20.31 -3.96
N THR A 217 18.10 -19.39 -3.42
CA THR A 217 17.34 -19.59 -2.18
C THR A 217 16.12 -20.48 -2.37
N LYS A 218 15.86 -20.96 -3.60
CA LYS A 218 14.68 -21.76 -3.96
C LYS A 218 13.38 -21.07 -3.56
N ASP A 219 13.32 -19.75 -3.76
CA ASP A 219 12.09 -18.99 -3.58
C ASP A 219 11.05 -19.44 -4.61
N LEU A 220 9.77 -19.42 -4.23
CA LEU A 220 8.69 -19.88 -5.09
C LEU A 220 8.13 -18.70 -5.88
N ASP A 221 7.91 -18.92 -7.16
CA ASP A 221 7.15 -18.00 -7.99
C ASP A 221 5.65 -18.15 -7.69
N VAL A 222 5.05 -17.11 -7.14
CA VAL A 222 3.64 -17.06 -6.72
C VAL A 222 2.78 -16.19 -7.63
N ILE A 223 3.31 -15.70 -8.76
CA ILE A 223 2.59 -14.80 -9.66
C ILE A 223 2.31 -15.49 -10.98
N THR A 224 1.07 -15.40 -11.47
CA THR A 224 0.71 -15.93 -12.79
C THR A 224 -0.03 -14.86 -13.59
N VAL A 225 0.40 -14.63 -14.83
CA VAL A 225 -0.26 -13.72 -15.78
C VAL A 225 -0.86 -14.57 -16.89
N PRO A 226 -2.12 -15.03 -16.76
CA PRO A 226 -2.72 -15.93 -17.75
C PRO A 226 -3.18 -15.21 -19.01
N SER A 227 -3.54 -13.92 -18.92
CA SER A 227 -4.02 -13.12 -20.06
C SER A 227 -3.43 -11.73 -20.06
N LYS A 228 -3.65 -11.00 -21.17
CA LYS A 228 -3.18 -9.61 -21.36
C LYS A 228 -3.67 -8.59 -20.32
N ASP A 229 -4.71 -8.89 -19.56
CA ASP A 229 -5.38 -7.97 -18.64
C ASP A 229 -5.48 -8.52 -17.20
N VAL A 230 -5.02 -9.76 -16.94
CA VAL A 230 -5.22 -10.45 -15.66
C VAL A 230 -3.89 -10.76 -14.99
N VAL A 231 -3.78 -10.44 -13.70
CA VAL A 231 -2.69 -10.86 -12.83
C VAL A 231 -3.26 -11.66 -11.67
N MET A 232 -2.71 -12.85 -11.43
CA MET A 232 -3.10 -13.73 -10.32
C MET A 232 -1.97 -13.83 -9.31
N VAL A 233 -2.30 -13.70 -8.02
CA VAL A 233 -1.39 -13.90 -6.90
C VAL A 233 -1.81 -15.14 -6.14
N HIS A 234 -0.91 -16.11 -6.02
CA HIS A 234 -1.10 -17.34 -5.26
C HIS A 234 -0.62 -17.13 -3.82
N GLU A 235 -1.44 -16.48 -3.00
CA GLU A 235 -1.08 -16.18 -1.61
C GLU A 235 -1.06 -17.47 -0.78
N PRO A 236 0.10 -17.91 -0.25
CA PRO A 236 0.16 -19.10 0.57
C PRO A 236 -0.36 -18.79 1.97
N LYS A 237 -1.42 -19.47 2.39
CA LYS A 237 -2.03 -19.32 3.71
C LYS A 237 -2.08 -20.64 4.46
N GLN A 238 -2.27 -20.52 5.77
CA GLN A 238 -2.41 -21.64 6.68
C GLN A 238 -3.68 -21.45 7.52
N LYS A 239 -4.53 -22.48 7.55
CA LYS A 239 -5.71 -22.51 8.42
C LYS A 239 -5.30 -22.75 9.87
N VAL A 240 -6.24 -22.54 10.79
CA VAL A 240 -6.07 -22.81 12.23
C VAL A 240 -5.71 -24.27 12.51
N ASP A 241 -6.20 -25.20 11.67
CA ASP A 241 -5.90 -26.64 11.74
C ASP A 241 -4.55 -27.04 11.11
N LEU A 242 -3.70 -26.04 10.81
CA LEU A 242 -2.41 -26.18 10.14
C LEU A 242 -2.47 -26.61 8.66
N THR A 243 -3.65 -26.76 8.07
CA THR A 243 -3.79 -27.07 6.64
C THR A 243 -3.32 -25.90 5.79
N ARG A 244 -2.31 -26.12 4.95
CA ARG A 244 -1.86 -25.15 3.93
C ARG A 244 -2.85 -25.09 2.78
N TYR A 245 -3.12 -23.88 2.29
CA TYR A 245 -3.95 -23.67 1.10
C TYR A 245 -3.48 -22.43 0.35
N LEU A 246 -3.86 -22.32 -0.92
CA LEU A 246 -3.64 -21.13 -1.73
C LEU A 246 -4.89 -20.25 -1.72
N GLU A 247 -4.72 -18.98 -1.41
CA GLU A 247 -5.71 -17.96 -1.68
C GLU A 247 -5.35 -17.25 -3.00
N ASN A 248 -6.07 -17.62 -4.06
CA ASN A 248 -5.82 -17.08 -5.39
C ASN A 248 -6.56 -15.75 -5.55
N GLN A 249 -5.83 -14.65 -5.39
CA GLN A 249 -6.35 -13.30 -5.64
C GLN A 249 -6.16 -12.95 -7.12
N THR A 250 -7.21 -12.45 -7.77
CA THR A 250 -7.19 -12.06 -9.18
C THR A 250 -7.39 -10.56 -9.30
N PHE A 251 -6.54 -9.91 -10.08
CA PHE A 251 -6.58 -8.48 -10.35
C PHE A 251 -6.68 -8.26 -11.86
N ARG A 252 -7.41 -7.21 -12.27
CA ARG A 252 -7.54 -6.82 -13.68
C ARG A 252 -6.96 -5.43 -13.90
N PHE A 253 -6.26 -5.27 -15.01
CA PHE A 253 -5.59 -4.03 -15.41
C PHE A 253 -5.74 -3.84 -16.92
N ASP A 254 -5.40 -2.65 -17.44
CA ASP A 254 -5.45 -2.40 -18.89
C ASP A 254 -4.47 -3.32 -19.63
N TYR A 255 -3.27 -3.49 -19.07
CA TYR A 255 -2.26 -4.41 -19.56
C TYR A 255 -1.53 -5.12 -18.41
N ALA A 256 -1.31 -6.41 -18.57
CA ALA A 256 -0.54 -7.28 -17.68
C ALA A 256 0.59 -7.92 -18.48
N PHE A 257 1.82 -7.62 -18.08
CA PHE A 257 3.05 -8.12 -18.68
C PHE A 257 3.65 -9.22 -17.81
N ASP A 258 3.91 -10.37 -18.43
CA ASP A 258 4.53 -11.52 -17.80
C ASP A 258 6.05 -11.38 -17.68
N ASP A 259 6.70 -12.41 -17.12
CA ASP A 259 8.14 -12.46 -16.89
C ASP A 259 8.98 -12.60 -18.18
N SER A 260 8.35 -12.91 -19.30
CA SER A 260 8.98 -13.02 -20.62
C SER A 260 9.00 -11.68 -21.38
N THR A 261 8.23 -10.69 -20.92
CA THR A 261 7.99 -9.45 -21.65
C THR A 261 9.19 -8.48 -21.59
N THR A 262 9.67 -8.06 -22.76
CA THR A 262 10.80 -7.10 -22.90
C THR A 262 10.39 -5.64 -22.66
N ASN A 263 11.37 -4.76 -22.45
CA ASN A 263 11.12 -3.33 -22.28
C ASN A 263 10.46 -2.68 -23.52
N GLU A 264 10.76 -3.15 -24.73
CA GLU A 264 10.16 -2.66 -25.97
C GLU A 264 8.66 -2.98 -26.04
N MET A 265 8.28 -4.18 -25.61
CA MET A 265 6.88 -4.59 -25.51
C MET A 265 6.14 -3.76 -24.46
N VAL A 266 6.72 -3.58 -23.27
CA VAL A 266 6.15 -2.69 -22.24
C VAL A 266 5.99 -1.27 -22.80
N TYR A 267 7.03 -0.71 -23.41
CA TYR A 267 7.01 0.63 -24.00
C TYR A 267 5.89 0.80 -25.03
N ARG A 268 5.69 -0.19 -25.91
CA ARG A 268 4.70 -0.16 -26.98
C ARG A 268 3.28 0.10 -26.47
N PHE A 269 2.89 -0.53 -25.37
CA PHE A 269 1.54 -0.45 -24.81
C PHE A 269 1.39 0.63 -23.73
N THR A 270 2.50 1.19 -23.22
CA THR A 270 2.48 2.15 -22.10
C THR A 270 2.83 3.58 -22.53
N ALA A 271 4.13 3.85 -22.72
CA ALA A 271 4.64 5.19 -22.96
C ALA A 271 4.62 5.61 -24.44
N ARG A 272 4.62 4.67 -25.39
CA ARG A 272 4.62 5.00 -26.82
C ARG A 272 3.39 5.81 -27.27
N PRO A 273 2.14 5.44 -26.92
CA PRO A 273 0.96 6.22 -27.30
C PRO A 273 0.98 7.64 -26.72
N LEU A 274 1.67 7.84 -25.60
CA LEU A 274 1.77 9.15 -24.95
C LEU A 274 2.71 10.12 -25.68
N VAL A 275 3.59 9.63 -26.57
CA VAL A 275 4.44 10.50 -27.38
C VAL A 275 3.60 11.36 -28.31
N GLU A 276 2.51 10.85 -28.86
CA GLU A 276 1.62 11.63 -29.74
C GLU A 276 0.98 12.81 -29.00
N THR A 277 0.56 12.59 -27.75
CA THR A 277 -0.02 13.61 -26.87
C THR A 277 0.83 14.89 -26.79
N ILE A 278 2.16 14.77 -26.67
CA ILE A 278 3.03 15.96 -26.54
C ILE A 278 3.19 16.72 -27.86
N PHE A 279 3.03 16.07 -29.01
CA PHE A 279 3.00 16.74 -30.31
C PHE A 279 1.65 17.45 -30.55
N GLU A 280 0.60 17.01 -29.89
CA GLU A 280 -0.76 17.58 -29.93
C GLU A 280 -1.00 18.67 -28.87
N ARG A 281 0.09 19.28 -28.38
CA ARG A 281 0.08 20.31 -27.33
C ARG A 281 -0.39 19.84 -25.96
N GLY A 282 -0.24 18.55 -25.67
CA GLY A 282 -0.60 17.95 -24.41
C GLY A 282 0.56 17.74 -23.44
N MET A 283 0.20 17.27 -22.25
CA MET A 283 1.11 16.86 -21.19
C MET A 283 0.98 15.35 -21.00
N ALA A 284 2.10 14.64 -21.10
CA ALA A 284 2.15 13.20 -20.90
C ALA A 284 2.96 12.88 -19.65
N THR A 285 2.50 11.89 -18.87
CA THR A 285 3.26 11.36 -17.74
C THR A 285 3.26 9.84 -17.75
N CYS A 286 4.42 9.23 -17.56
CA CYS A 286 4.54 7.79 -17.33
C CYS A 286 5.40 7.57 -16.09
N PHE A 287 4.90 6.81 -15.11
CA PHE A 287 5.65 6.49 -13.90
C PHE A 287 5.72 5.00 -13.61
N ALA A 288 6.88 4.55 -13.17
CA ALA A 288 7.09 3.21 -12.65
C ALA A 288 6.93 3.19 -11.13
N TYR A 289 6.07 2.30 -10.63
CA TYR A 289 5.75 2.13 -9.21
C TYR A 289 5.98 0.67 -8.77
N GLY A 290 6.27 0.43 -7.49
CA GLY A 290 6.48 -0.90 -6.93
C GLY A 290 7.64 -0.96 -5.92
N GLN A 291 7.86 -2.13 -5.34
CA GLN A 291 8.88 -2.31 -4.29
C GLN A 291 10.30 -2.17 -4.82
N THR A 292 11.27 -1.97 -3.94
CA THR A 292 12.68 -2.08 -4.30
C THR A 292 12.99 -3.48 -4.86
N GLY A 293 13.72 -3.50 -5.97
CA GLY A 293 14.04 -4.73 -6.69
C GLY A 293 12.92 -5.29 -7.57
N SER A 294 11.75 -4.65 -7.70
CA SER A 294 10.67 -5.11 -8.60
C SER A 294 10.93 -4.88 -10.09
N GLY A 295 11.88 -4.01 -10.44
CA GLY A 295 12.23 -3.71 -11.84
C GLY A 295 11.85 -2.30 -12.34
N LYS A 296 11.50 -1.35 -11.46
CA LYS A 296 11.22 0.06 -11.84
C LYS A 296 12.35 0.68 -12.67
N THR A 297 13.55 0.78 -12.09
CA THR A 297 14.72 1.38 -12.75
C THR A 297 15.18 0.59 -13.99
N HIS A 298 15.00 -0.74 -13.99
CA HIS A 298 15.25 -1.57 -15.18
C HIS A 298 14.31 -1.20 -16.34
N THR A 299 13.03 -1.00 -16.02
CA THR A 299 12.01 -0.60 -17.01
C THR A 299 12.27 0.80 -17.55
N MET A 300 12.55 1.75 -16.66
CA MET A 300 12.72 3.16 -17.04
C MET A 300 14.09 3.46 -17.64
N GLY A 301 15.15 2.99 -16.98
CA GLY A 301 16.53 3.32 -17.30
C GLY A 301 17.30 2.24 -18.07
N GLY A 302 16.75 1.04 -18.28
CA GLY A 302 17.37 -0.01 -19.10
C GLY A 302 18.14 -1.08 -18.30
N ASP A 303 18.74 -2.02 -19.04
CA ASP A 303 19.31 -3.27 -18.52
C ASP A 303 20.59 -3.01 -17.72
N PHE A 304 20.82 -3.79 -16.65
CA PHE A 304 22.06 -3.73 -15.88
C PHE A 304 23.00 -4.89 -16.26
N SER A 305 24.20 -4.55 -16.73
CA SER A 305 25.33 -5.47 -16.92
C SER A 305 26.40 -5.17 -15.86
N GLY A 306 26.31 -5.86 -14.72
CA GLY A 306 27.17 -5.60 -13.58
C GLY A 306 26.92 -4.21 -12.98
N LYS A 307 27.92 -3.31 -13.09
CA LYS A 307 27.81 -1.91 -12.66
C LYS A 307 27.38 -0.97 -13.79
N ASN A 308 27.43 -1.41 -15.04
CA ASN A 308 27.08 -0.59 -16.20
C ASN A 308 25.60 -0.78 -16.53
N GLN A 309 24.90 0.31 -16.80
CA GLN A 309 23.51 0.29 -17.22
C GLN A 309 23.43 0.61 -18.70
N ASP A 310 22.89 -0.32 -19.50
CA ASP A 310 22.59 -0.07 -20.91
C ASP A 310 21.31 0.78 -21.00
N CYS A 311 21.52 2.08 -21.05
CA CYS A 311 20.45 3.07 -21.08
C CYS A 311 19.63 3.02 -22.38
N SER A 312 20.16 2.41 -23.45
CA SER A 312 19.52 2.38 -24.77
C SER A 312 18.22 1.55 -24.82
N LYS A 313 18.06 0.63 -23.86
CA LYS A 313 16.90 -0.27 -23.75
C LYS A 313 15.86 0.17 -22.73
N GLY A 314 16.08 1.29 -22.05
CA GLY A 314 15.11 1.85 -21.10
C GLY A 314 14.00 2.65 -21.78
N ILE A 315 12.83 2.78 -21.14
CA ILE A 315 11.73 3.63 -21.63
C ILE A 315 12.20 5.07 -21.90
N TYR A 316 13.16 5.62 -21.14
CA TYR A 316 13.72 6.95 -21.41
C TYR A 316 14.27 7.08 -22.83
N ALA A 317 15.11 6.13 -23.24
CA ALA A 317 15.72 6.12 -24.57
C ALA A 317 14.73 5.76 -25.67
N LEU A 318 13.85 4.79 -25.42
CA LEU A 318 12.81 4.38 -26.37
C LEU A 318 11.85 5.54 -26.69
N ALA A 319 11.43 6.29 -25.66
CA ALA A 319 10.60 7.49 -25.83
C ALA A 319 11.34 8.59 -26.59
N ALA A 320 12.60 8.87 -26.24
CA ALA A 320 13.41 9.87 -26.94
C ALA A 320 13.58 9.54 -28.43
N ARG A 321 13.85 8.27 -28.76
CA ARG A 321 13.94 7.79 -30.14
C ARG A 321 12.65 8.04 -30.92
N GLU A 322 11.50 7.68 -30.35
CA GLU A 322 10.20 7.89 -31.00
C GLU A 322 9.90 9.39 -31.18
N VAL A 323 10.27 10.25 -30.22
CA VAL A 323 10.14 11.71 -30.34
C VAL A 323 10.90 12.23 -31.56
N PHE A 324 12.16 11.85 -31.75
CA PHE A 324 12.95 12.29 -32.90
C PHE A 324 12.42 11.71 -34.23
N VAL A 325 11.92 10.47 -34.23
CA VAL A 325 11.24 9.90 -35.40
C VAL A 325 9.96 10.68 -35.74
N MET A 326 9.15 11.05 -34.74
CA MET A 326 7.94 11.85 -34.93
C MET A 326 8.25 13.26 -35.42
N LEU A 327 9.32 13.87 -34.93
CA LEU A 327 9.78 15.20 -35.37
C LEU A 327 10.08 15.22 -36.89
N GLY A 328 10.55 14.11 -37.44
CA GLY A 328 10.82 13.93 -38.87
C GLY A 328 9.57 13.76 -39.74
N LYS A 329 8.39 13.45 -39.16
CA LYS A 329 7.14 13.27 -39.93
C LYS A 329 6.71 14.60 -40.57
N PRO A 330 6.19 14.62 -41.82
CA PRO A 330 5.82 15.85 -42.52
C PRO A 330 4.86 16.75 -41.74
N ASN A 331 3.93 16.16 -41.00
CA ASN A 331 2.92 16.87 -40.21
C ASN A 331 3.50 17.64 -39.03
N TYR A 332 4.62 17.18 -38.45
CA TYR A 332 5.26 17.83 -37.29
C TYR A 332 6.50 18.63 -37.69
N LYS A 333 7.16 18.29 -38.80
CA LYS A 333 8.31 19.04 -39.33
C LYS A 333 7.98 20.52 -39.59
N LYS A 334 6.75 20.82 -40.03
CA LYS A 334 6.25 22.21 -40.24
C LYS A 334 6.08 23.02 -38.95
N LEU A 335 6.08 22.38 -37.78
CA LEU A 335 5.89 23.06 -36.50
C LEU A 335 7.17 23.72 -36.00
N ASP A 336 8.34 23.30 -36.49
CA ASP A 336 9.66 23.80 -36.10
C ASP A 336 9.85 23.73 -34.57
N LEU A 337 9.70 22.50 -34.04
CA LEU A 337 9.81 22.23 -32.61
C LEU A 337 11.25 21.97 -32.22
N GLN A 338 11.68 22.59 -31.13
CA GLN A 338 12.95 22.35 -30.46
C GLN A 338 12.73 21.37 -29.30
N VAL A 339 13.66 20.44 -29.11
CA VAL A 339 13.58 19.42 -28.07
C VAL A 339 14.55 19.77 -26.94
N PHE A 340 14.04 19.79 -25.72
CA PHE A 340 14.81 20.00 -24.50
C PHE A 340 14.63 18.81 -23.56
N ALA A 341 15.65 18.54 -22.75
CA ALA A 341 15.60 17.52 -21.72
C ALA A 341 15.98 18.10 -20.35
N THR A 342 15.33 17.61 -19.30
CA THR A 342 15.67 17.88 -17.90
C THR A 342 15.79 16.57 -17.15
N PHE A 343 16.62 16.54 -16.11
CA PHE A 343 16.71 15.39 -15.24
C PHE A 343 16.97 15.84 -13.80
N PHE A 344 16.06 15.52 -12.89
CA PHE A 344 16.19 15.89 -11.49
C PHE A 344 15.66 14.76 -10.60
N GLU A 345 16.06 14.80 -9.33
CA GLU A 345 15.54 13.90 -8.31
C GLU A 345 14.80 14.65 -7.20
N ILE A 346 13.78 14.00 -6.65
CA ILE A 346 13.08 14.43 -5.43
C ILE A 346 13.51 13.47 -4.33
N TYR A 347 14.24 14.00 -3.35
CA TYR A 347 14.80 13.24 -2.25
C TYR A 347 14.55 13.97 -0.93
N SER A 348 13.96 13.27 0.04
CA SER A 348 13.63 13.82 1.37
C SER A 348 12.88 15.17 1.31
N GLY A 349 11.87 15.27 0.44
CA GLY A 349 11.07 16.49 0.26
C GLY A 349 11.77 17.65 -0.45
N LYS A 350 13.01 17.47 -0.91
CA LYS A 350 13.82 18.48 -1.63
C LYS A 350 14.01 18.06 -3.09
N VAL A 351 14.19 19.04 -3.98
CA VAL A 351 14.42 18.81 -5.42
C VAL A 351 15.87 19.13 -5.75
N PHE A 352 16.54 18.23 -6.49
CA PHE A 352 17.94 18.37 -6.89
C PHE A 352 18.13 18.12 -8.38
N ASP A 353 18.81 19.04 -9.06
CA ASP A 353 19.10 18.93 -10.49
C ASP A 353 20.24 17.93 -10.74
N LEU A 354 19.95 16.82 -11.42
CA LEU A 354 20.93 15.78 -11.73
C LEU A 354 21.85 16.17 -12.89
N LEU A 355 21.44 17.12 -13.73
CA LEU A 355 22.26 17.68 -14.81
C LEU A 355 23.13 18.85 -14.33
N ASN A 356 22.89 19.34 -13.12
CA ASN A 356 23.65 20.42 -12.48
C ASN A 356 24.24 20.00 -11.13
N ARG A 357 24.88 18.82 -11.07
CA ARG A 357 25.65 18.32 -9.92
C ARG A 357 24.87 18.32 -8.58
N LYS A 358 23.60 17.90 -8.62
CA LYS A 358 22.67 17.93 -7.47
C LYS A 358 22.45 19.33 -6.87
N ALA A 359 22.43 20.38 -7.69
CA ALA A 359 22.04 21.71 -7.22
C ALA A 359 20.62 21.68 -6.64
N LYS A 360 20.44 22.15 -5.40
CA LYS A 360 19.12 22.23 -4.75
C LYS A 360 18.25 23.26 -5.47
N LEU A 361 17.04 22.85 -5.86
CA LEU A 361 16.08 23.67 -6.57
C LEU A 361 14.90 24.05 -5.68
N ARG A 362 14.25 25.18 -6.00
CA ARG A 362 13.02 25.63 -5.33
C ARG A 362 11.82 25.33 -6.22
N VAL A 363 10.75 24.81 -5.61
CA VAL A 363 9.47 24.56 -6.29
C VAL A 363 8.49 25.64 -5.85
N LEU A 364 8.06 26.49 -6.79
CA LEU A 364 7.13 27.60 -6.56
C LEU A 364 5.87 27.42 -7.41
N GLU A 365 4.78 28.04 -6.99
CA GLU A 365 3.52 28.09 -7.73
C GLU A 365 3.26 29.55 -8.11
N ASP A 366 2.95 29.81 -9.38
CA ASP A 366 2.67 31.17 -9.86
C ASP A 366 1.20 31.58 -9.64
N GLY A 367 0.86 32.83 -9.97
CA GLY A 367 -0.51 33.36 -9.82
C GLY A 367 -1.56 32.68 -10.72
N LYS A 368 -1.14 31.82 -11.67
CA LYS A 368 -2.02 30.99 -12.51
C LYS A 368 -2.09 29.55 -12.00
N GLN A 369 -1.58 29.30 -10.79
CA GLN A 369 -1.45 27.97 -10.18
C GLN A 369 -0.54 27.01 -10.97
N GLN A 370 0.34 27.52 -11.82
CA GLN A 370 1.31 26.69 -12.53
C GLN A 370 2.54 26.46 -11.65
N VAL A 371 2.95 25.21 -11.51
CA VAL A 371 4.12 24.86 -10.70
C VAL A 371 5.40 24.99 -11.52
N GLN A 372 6.35 25.78 -11.02
CA GLN A 372 7.63 26.04 -11.65
C GLN A 372 8.77 25.58 -10.73
N VAL A 373 9.71 24.83 -11.30
CA VAL A 373 10.94 24.43 -10.63
C VAL A 373 12.04 25.44 -10.98
N VAL A 374 12.27 26.39 -10.07
CA VAL A 374 13.19 27.51 -10.30
C VAL A 374 14.64 27.03 -10.28
N GLY A 375 15.38 27.37 -11.34
CA GLY A 375 16.78 27.01 -11.51
C GLY A 375 17.04 25.67 -12.20
N LEU A 376 15.98 24.94 -12.62
CA LEU A 376 16.12 23.69 -13.35
C LEU A 376 16.79 23.92 -14.72
N GLN A 377 17.86 23.19 -15.01
CA GLN A 377 18.56 23.27 -16.28
C GLN A 377 17.82 22.52 -17.38
N GLU A 378 17.33 23.25 -18.38
CA GLU A 378 16.86 22.70 -19.65
C GLU A 378 18.03 22.60 -20.64
N LYS A 379 18.40 21.38 -21.06
CA LYS A 379 19.43 21.15 -22.07
C LYS A 379 18.77 20.88 -23.42
N GLU A 380 19.12 21.67 -24.44
CA GLU A 380 18.68 21.41 -25.81
C GLU A 380 19.35 20.13 -26.33
N VAL A 381 18.57 19.26 -26.97
CA VAL A 381 19.01 17.98 -27.54
C VAL A 381 18.60 17.88 -29.00
N LYS A 382 19.50 17.39 -29.85
CA LYS A 382 19.28 17.36 -31.32
C LYS A 382 19.18 15.94 -31.88
N CYS A 383 19.63 14.95 -31.12
CA CYS A 383 19.50 13.54 -31.48
C CYS A 383 19.30 12.65 -30.24
N THR A 384 19.03 11.36 -30.48
CA THR A 384 18.82 10.37 -29.41
C THR A 384 20.08 10.15 -28.58
N GLU A 385 21.26 10.24 -29.18
CA GLU A 385 22.55 10.08 -28.51
C GLU A 385 22.81 11.20 -27.48
N ASP A 386 22.35 12.43 -27.75
CA ASP A 386 22.41 13.52 -26.78
C ASP A 386 21.61 13.19 -25.52
N VAL A 387 20.40 12.64 -25.70
CA VAL A 387 19.53 12.23 -24.61
C VAL A 387 20.15 11.10 -23.79
N LEU A 388 20.72 10.09 -24.45
CA LEU A 388 21.42 9.00 -23.78
C LEU A 388 22.57 9.50 -22.89
N ARG A 389 23.37 10.44 -23.39
CA ARG A 389 24.44 11.07 -22.60
C ARG A 389 23.90 11.80 -21.36
N LEU A 390 22.78 12.51 -21.48
CA LEU A 390 22.15 13.18 -20.33
C LEU A 390 21.63 12.19 -19.29
N ILE A 391 21.07 11.06 -19.74
CA ILE A 391 20.60 9.99 -18.85
C ILE A 391 21.78 9.37 -18.10
N GLU A 392 22.89 9.06 -18.78
CA GLU A 392 24.11 8.52 -18.16
C GLU A 392 24.70 9.48 -17.11
N VAL A 393 24.77 10.78 -17.43
CA VAL A 393 25.21 11.82 -16.49
C VAL A 393 24.29 11.86 -15.27
N GLY A 394 22.98 11.90 -15.48
CA GLY A 394 22.02 11.99 -14.39
C GLY A 394 22.00 10.74 -13.51
N ASN A 395 22.10 9.54 -14.09
CA ASN A 395 22.18 8.27 -13.35
C ASN A 395 23.48 8.19 -12.54
N SER A 396 24.61 8.58 -13.13
CA SER A 396 25.90 8.62 -12.41
C SER A 396 25.85 9.60 -11.24
N CYS A 397 25.20 10.75 -11.43
CA CYS A 397 24.99 11.74 -10.38
C CYS A 397 24.06 11.19 -9.29
N ARG A 398 22.98 10.48 -9.64
CA ARG A 398 22.05 9.86 -8.70
C ARG A 398 22.75 8.85 -7.78
N THR A 399 23.67 8.03 -8.28
CA THR A 399 24.31 6.94 -7.53
C THR A 399 25.39 7.37 -6.51
N SER A 400 25.94 8.58 -6.57
CA SER A 400 27.16 8.99 -5.82
C SER A 400 27.03 9.18 -4.30
N GLY A 401 25.86 8.89 -3.69
CA GLY A 401 25.54 9.26 -2.31
C GLY A 401 25.96 8.31 -1.16
N GLN A 402 26.04 6.98 -1.34
CA GLN A 402 26.57 6.00 -0.35
C GLN A 402 26.53 4.56 -0.91
N THR A 403 27.28 3.64 -0.30
CA THR A 403 27.64 2.28 -0.78
C THR A 403 26.46 1.37 -1.19
N SER A 404 26.60 0.78 -2.37
CA SER A 404 25.72 -0.17 -3.09
C SER A 404 24.70 0.45 -4.06
N ALA A 405 24.83 0.10 -5.34
CA ALA A 405 24.06 0.65 -6.48
C ALA A 405 22.53 0.52 -6.35
N ASN A 406 22.03 -0.37 -5.47
CA ASN A 406 20.62 -0.62 -5.23
C ASN A 406 20.03 0.21 -4.07
N ALA A 407 20.84 1.00 -3.37
CA ALA A 407 20.42 1.72 -2.15
C ALA A 407 19.94 3.16 -2.40
N HIS A 408 20.30 3.80 -3.53
CA HIS A 408 19.92 5.19 -3.80
C HIS A 408 18.70 5.32 -4.73
N SER A 409 18.56 4.46 -5.75
CA SER A 409 17.37 4.49 -6.64
C SER A 409 16.08 4.08 -5.93
N SER A 410 16.19 3.37 -4.80
CA SER A 410 15.07 3.00 -3.93
C SER A 410 14.58 4.15 -3.06
N ARG A 411 15.33 5.26 -2.95
CA ARG A 411 15.08 6.30 -1.94
C ARG A 411 14.84 7.71 -2.48
N SER A 412 15.07 7.93 -3.78
CA SER A 412 14.73 9.18 -4.46
C SER A 412 13.83 8.91 -5.67
N HIS A 413 12.88 9.82 -5.92
CA HIS A 413 12.08 9.81 -7.15
C HIS A 413 12.86 10.50 -8.25
N ALA A 414 13.15 9.82 -9.34
CA ALA A 414 13.83 10.39 -10.49
C ALA A 414 12.79 10.84 -11.54
N VAL A 415 12.92 12.07 -12.03
CA VAL A 415 12.04 12.66 -13.03
C VAL A 415 12.87 13.12 -14.22
N PHE A 416 12.71 12.41 -15.34
CA PHE A 416 13.29 12.78 -16.61
C PHE A 416 12.20 13.38 -17.49
N GLN A 417 12.41 14.58 -18.03
CA GLN A 417 11.41 15.24 -18.87
C GLN A 417 11.94 15.48 -20.27
N ILE A 418 11.08 15.27 -21.26
CA ILE A 418 11.27 15.69 -22.65
C ILE A 418 10.29 16.83 -22.93
N ILE A 419 10.80 18.01 -23.28
CA ILE A 419 10.01 19.22 -23.47
C ILE A 419 10.13 19.64 -24.93
N LEU A 420 8.99 19.80 -25.59
CA LEU A 420 8.91 20.37 -26.93
C LEU A 420 8.60 21.86 -26.80
N ARG A 421 9.40 22.71 -27.44
CA ARG A 421 9.19 24.16 -27.50
C ARG A 421 9.02 24.63 -28.93
N ARG A 422 8.14 25.60 -29.14
CA ARG A 422 7.96 26.29 -30.42
C ARG A 422 8.23 27.77 -30.22
N ARG A 423 9.29 28.29 -30.85
CA ARG A 423 9.70 29.71 -30.72
C ARG A 423 9.78 30.15 -29.24
N GLY A 424 10.43 29.33 -28.41
CA GLY A 424 10.58 29.54 -26.97
C GLY A 424 9.36 29.19 -26.09
N LYS A 425 8.15 29.05 -26.65
CA LYS A 425 6.95 28.68 -25.88
C LYS A 425 6.83 27.18 -25.72
N MET A 426 6.38 26.71 -24.55
CA MET A 426 6.12 25.30 -24.29
C MET A 426 5.00 24.80 -25.21
N HIS A 427 5.30 23.77 -26.00
CA HIS A 427 4.35 23.10 -26.88
C HIS A 427 3.79 21.85 -26.21
N GLY A 428 4.66 20.97 -25.69
CA GLY A 428 4.25 19.78 -24.93
C GLY A 428 5.37 19.29 -24.01
N LYS A 429 5.02 18.47 -23.02
CA LYS A 429 5.96 17.94 -22.01
C LYS A 429 5.64 16.49 -21.71
N PHE A 430 6.65 15.63 -21.81
CA PHE A 430 6.57 14.24 -21.40
C PHE A 430 7.42 14.04 -20.15
N SER A 431 6.79 13.72 -19.02
CA SER A 431 7.49 13.37 -17.78
C SER A 431 7.56 11.86 -17.61
N LEU A 432 8.77 11.31 -17.57
CA LEU A 432 9.06 9.90 -17.34
C LEU A 432 9.68 9.76 -15.94
N ILE A 433 9.05 8.96 -15.08
CA ILE A 433 9.31 8.99 -13.64
C ILE A 433 9.66 7.59 -13.12
N ASP A 434 10.79 7.48 -12.43
CA ASP A 434 11.19 6.29 -11.67
C ASP A 434 10.99 6.58 -10.19
N LEU A 435 9.87 6.11 -9.63
CA LEU A 435 9.53 6.36 -8.23
C LEU A 435 10.42 5.55 -7.28
N ALA A 436 10.56 6.04 -6.05
CA ALA A 436 11.18 5.31 -4.95
C ALA A 436 10.39 4.02 -4.60
N GLY A 437 11.02 3.11 -3.86
CA GLY A 437 10.39 1.87 -3.40
C GLY A 437 9.21 2.13 -2.44
N ASN A 438 8.15 1.33 -2.54
CA ASN A 438 6.97 1.43 -1.68
C ASN A 438 6.99 0.47 -0.47
N GLU A 439 8.11 -0.19 -0.20
CA GLU A 439 8.27 -1.07 0.96
C GLU A 439 8.26 -0.32 2.31
N ARG A 440 7.96 -1.04 3.40
CA ARG A 440 7.80 -0.44 4.72
C ARG A 440 9.17 -0.30 5.41
N GLY A 441 9.37 0.77 6.16
CA GLY A 441 10.59 0.97 6.96
C GLY A 441 10.84 -0.15 7.99
N ALA A 442 9.79 -0.89 8.40
CA ALA A 442 9.90 -2.06 9.26
C ALA A 442 10.70 -3.23 8.63
N ASP A 443 10.83 -3.25 7.31
CA ASP A 443 11.57 -4.27 6.55
C ASP A 443 13.10 -4.00 6.57
N THR A 444 13.53 -2.86 7.11
CA THR A 444 14.95 -2.50 7.25
C THR A 444 15.46 -2.82 8.66
N SER A 445 16.36 -3.80 8.75
CA SER A 445 16.88 -4.36 10.01
C SER A 445 17.85 -3.45 10.79
N SER A 446 18.18 -2.26 10.27
CA SER A 446 19.12 -1.32 10.90
C SER A 446 18.83 0.10 10.41
N ALA A 447 17.77 0.72 10.90
CA ALA A 447 17.41 2.06 10.43
C ALA A 447 18.08 3.12 11.30
N ASP A 448 19.22 3.64 10.83
CA ASP A 448 19.71 4.95 11.23
C ASP A 448 18.59 6.01 11.06
N ARG A 449 18.64 7.10 11.85
CA ARG A 449 17.63 8.16 11.84
C ARG A 449 17.35 8.65 10.43
N GLN A 450 18.40 8.88 9.65
CA GLN A 450 18.31 9.32 8.27
C GLN A 450 17.48 8.38 7.38
N THR A 451 17.68 7.06 7.50
CA THR A 451 16.92 6.06 6.72
C THR A 451 15.43 6.03 7.11
N ARG A 452 15.09 6.29 8.37
CA ARG A 452 13.69 6.39 8.81
C ARG A 452 13.00 7.63 8.24
N LEU A 453 13.68 8.77 8.26
CA LEU A 453 13.18 10.03 7.69
C LEU A 453 12.94 9.90 6.18
N GLU A 454 13.87 9.27 5.46
CA GLU A 454 13.73 8.97 4.03
C GLU A 454 12.50 8.09 3.75
N GLY A 455 12.36 6.98 4.49
CA GLY A 455 11.20 6.09 4.34
C GLY A 455 9.87 6.78 4.63
N ALA A 456 9.85 7.72 5.58
CA ALA A 456 8.66 8.52 5.88
C ALA A 456 8.27 9.44 4.72
N GLU A 457 9.23 10.18 4.15
CA GLU A 457 8.97 11.09 3.02
C GLU A 457 8.60 10.34 1.73
N ILE A 458 9.16 9.16 1.50
CA ILE A 458 8.77 8.30 0.38
C ILE A 458 7.29 7.88 0.52
N ASN A 459 6.89 7.38 1.69
CA ASN A 459 5.51 6.97 1.92
C ASN A 459 4.53 8.15 1.83
N LYS A 460 4.89 9.32 2.38
CA LYS A 460 4.09 10.55 2.26
C LYS A 460 3.87 10.95 0.80
N SER A 461 4.92 10.93 -0.01
CA SER A 461 4.84 11.30 -1.42
C SER A 461 4.03 10.30 -2.26
N LEU A 462 4.16 9.00 -2.00
CA LEU A 462 3.38 7.95 -2.67
C LEU A 462 1.89 7.93 -2.25
N LEU A 463 1.60 8.21 -0.98
CA LEU A 463 0.22 8.37 -0.49
C LEU A 463 -0.45 9.59 -1.13
N ALA A 464 0.24 10.74 -1.16
CA ALA A 464 -0.25 11.94 -1.82
C ALA A 464 -0.56 11.67 -3.31
N LEU A 465 0.30 10.91 -4.00
CA LEU A 465 0.08 10.53 -5.40
C LEU A 465 -1.18 9.66 -5.56
N LYS A 466 -1.38 8.66 -4.68
CA LYS A 466 -2.58 7.79 -4.67
C LYS A 466 -3.85 8.63 -4.60
N GLU A 467 -3.84 9.59 -3.69
CA GLU A 467 -4.99 10.42 -3.38
C GLU A 467 -5.25 11.47 -4.45
N CYS A 468 -4.21 12.01 -5.08
CA CYS A 468 -4.36 12.86 -6.27
C CYS A 468 -5.03 12.08 -7.41
N ILE A 469 -4.54 10.87 -7.68
CA ILE A 469 -5.08 9.99 -8.73
C ILE A 469 -6.54 9.62 -8.43
N ARG A 470 -6.86 9.24 -7.19
CA ARG A 470 -8.22 8.89 -6.76
C ARG A 470 -9.17 10.09 -6.80
N ALA A 471 -8.71 11.28 -6.41
CA ALA A 471 -9.50 12.50 -6.49
C ALA A 471 -9.85 12.86 -7.94
N LEU A 472 -8.92 12.68 -8.87
CA LEU A 472 -9.15 12.87 -10.31
C LEU A 472 -10.14 11.84 -10.86
N GLY A 473 -9.99 10.56 -10.51
CA GLY A 473 -10.92 9.51 -10.93
C GLY A 473 -12.36 9.74 -10.44
N ARG A 474 -12.53 10.39 -9.28
CA ARG A 474 -13.84 10.73 -8.70
C ARG A 474 -14.30 12.16 -9.00
N ASN A 475 -13.57 12.92 -9.83
CA ASN A 475 -13.85 14.33 -10.13
C ASN A 475 -14.09 15.20 -8.88
N LYS A 476 -13.30 15.01 -7.82
CA LYS A 476 -13.40 15.84 -6.61
C LYS A 476 -13.05 17.31 -6.93
N PRO A 477 -13.73 18.29 -6.31
CA PRO A 477 -13.48 19.71 -6.57
C PRO A 477 -12.10 20.16 -6.08
N HIS A 478 -11.58 19.57 -5.01
CA HIS A 478 -10.24 19.81 -4.50
C HIS A 478 -9.39 18.56 -4.62
N THR A 479 -8.24 18.68 -5.28
CA THR A 479 -7.23 17.62 -5.39
C THR A 479 -5.97 18.06 -4.62
N PRO A 480 -5.46 17.26 -3.66
CA PRO A 480 -4.42 17.67 -2.71
C PRO A 480 -3.00 17.63 -3.33
N PHE A 481 -2.77 18.38 -4.41
CA PHE A 481 -1.48 18.45 -5.10
C PHE A 481 -0.38 19.08 -4.26
N ARG A 482 -0.70 19.76 -3.15
CA ARG A 482 0.29 20.40 -2.29
C ARG A 482 0.85 19.47 -1.22
N ALA A 483 0.26 18.29 -1.03
CA ALA A 483 0.66 17.35 0.02
C ALA A 483 2.09 16.79 -0.11
N SER A 484 2.68 16.78 -1.31
CA SER A 484 4.07 16.37 -1.51
C SER A 484 4.74 17.13 -2.66
N LYS A 485 6.07 17.29 -2.64
CA LYS A 485 6.79 17.90 -3.77
C LYS A 485 6.61 17.14 -5.08
N LEU A 486 6.48 15.82 -5.02
CA LEU A 486 6.19 14.99 -6.19
C LEU A 486 4.85 15.39 -6.82
N THR A 487 3.78 15.45 -6.03
CA THR A 487 2.45 15.83 -6.53
C THR A 487 2.37 17.30 -6.96
N GLN A 488 3.11 18.19 -6.31
CA GLN A 488 3.24 19.59 -6.75
C GLN A 488 3.84 19.66 -8.15
N VAL A 489 4.99 19.03 -8.37
CA VAL A 489 5.68 19.02 -9.67
C VAL A 489 4.84 18.37 -10.77
N LEU A 490 4.01 17.38 -10.44
CA LEU A 490 3.17 16.66 -11.39
C LEU A 490 1.79 17.27 -11.61
N ARG A 491 1.43 18.34 -10.90
CA ARG A 491 0.11 18.99 -10.97
C ARG A 491 -0.36 19.25 -12.41
N ASP A 492 0.50 19.89 -13.22
CA ASP A 492 0.22 20.23 -14.61
C ASP A 492 -0.09 18.98 -15.47
N SER A 493 0.47 17.83 -15.11
CA SER A 493 0.32 16.58 -15.85
C SER A 493 -0.98 15.85 -15.57
N PHE A 494 -1.71 16.27 -14.54
CA PHE A 494 -2.95 15.63 -14.11
C PHE A 494 -4.19 16.50 -14.36
N ILE A 495 -4.05 17.83 -14.19
CA ILE A 495 -5.17 18.78 -14.34
C ILE A 495 -5.37 19.22 -15.80
N GLY A 496 -4.33 19.17 -16.64
CA GLY A 496 -4.40 19.69 -18.02
C GLY A 496 -5.52 19.04 -18.84
N GLU A 497 -6.25 19.84 -19.62
CA GLU A 497 -7.35 19.37 -20.49
C GLU A 497 -6.88 18.30 -21.48
N ASN A 498 -5.68 18.48 -22.05
CA ASN A 498 -5.01 17.49 -22.89
C ASN A 498 -3.88 16.80 -22.11
N SER A 499 -4.22 16.14 -21.00
CA SER A 499 -3.27 15.37 -20.20
C SER A 499 -3.56 13.88 -20.22
N ARG A 500 -2.51 13.07 -20.41
CA ARG A 500 -2.58 11.61 -20.38
C ARG A 500 -1.52 11.04 -19.47
N THR A 501 -1.89 10.04 -18.68
CA THR A 501 -1.01 9.44 -17.68
C THR A 501 -0.98 7.92 -17.83
N CYS A 502 0.19 7.31 -17.65
CA CYS A 502 0.37 5.86 -17.57
C CYS A 502 1.11 5.47 -16.29
N MET A 503 0.56 4.52 -15.54
CA MET A 503 1.18 3.90 -14.38
C MET A 503 1.66 2.50 -14.75
N ILE A 504 2.95 2.22 -14.52
CA ILE A 504 3.54 0.88 -14.66
C ILE A 504 3.85 0.35 -13.25
N ALA A 505 2.96 -0.49 -12.72
CA ALA A 505 3.19 -1.19 -11.46
C ALA A 505 4.07 -2.41 -11.69
N THR A 506 5.26 -2.41 -11.11
CA THR A 506 6.24 -3.50 -11.20
C THR A 506 6.17 -4.38 -9.96
N ILE A 507 6.14 -5.69 -10.14
CA ILE A 507 5.99 -6.66 -9.06
C ILE A 507 7.08 -7.74 -9.08
N SER A 508 7.44 -8.23 -7.89
CA SER A 508 8.39 -9.33 -7.72
C SER A 508 7.63 -10.66 -7.63
N PRO A 509 8.04 -11.72 -8.35
CA PRO A 509 7.32 -12.99 -8.37
C PRO A 509 7.53 -13.86 -7.12
N GLY A 510 8.58 -13.60 -6.34
CA GLY A 510 8.97 -14.43 -5.21
C GLY A 510 7.97 -14.42 -4.05
N MET A 511 7.78 -15.58 -3.42
CA MET A 511 6.89 -15.78 -2.27
C MET A 511 7.26 -14.87 -1.10
N ALA A 512 8.57 -14.62 -0.89
CA ALA A 512 9.04 -13.69 0.13
C ALA A 512 8.55 -12.23 -0.10
N SER A 513 8.24 -11.86 -1.34
CA SER A 513 7.75 -10.54 -1.73
C SER A 513 6.22 -10.49 -1.90
N CYS A 514 5.49 -11.54 -1.49
CA CYS A 514 4.05 -11.65 -1.72
C CYS A 514 3.26 -10.50 -1.08
N GLU A 515 3.59 -10.10 0.15
CA GLU A 515 2.93 -8.98 0.85
C GLU A 515 3.13 -7.65 0.11
N ASN A 516 4.37 -7.32 -0.24
CA ASN A 516 4.69 -6.10 -0.99
C ASN A 516 4.04 -6.08 -2.38
N THR A 517 3.94 -7.24 -3.03
CA THR A 517 3.26 -7.40 -4.32
C THR A 517 1.76 -7.15 -4.19
N LEU A 518 1.10 -7.73 -3.19
CA LEU A 518 -0.31 -7.46 -2.91
C LEU A 518 -0.57 -5.97 -2.61
N ASN A 519 0.29 -5.32 -1.84
CA ASN A 519 0.18 -3.89 -1.57
C ASN A 519 0.31 -3.06 -2.86
N THR A 520 1.25 -3.42 -3.73
CA THR A 520 1.46 -2.76 -5.03
C THR A 520 0.25 -2.94 -5.95
N LEU A 521 -0.30 -4.15 -6.03
CA LEU A 521 -1.47 -4.47 -6.86
C LEU A 521 -2.73 -3.79 -6.34
N ARG A 522 -2.96 -3.76 -5.02
CA ARG A 522 -4.11 -3.05 -4.42
C ARG A 522 -4.02 -1.54 -4.61
N TYR A 523 -2.81 -0.99 -4.55
CA TYR A 523 -2.59 0.42 -4.88
C TYR A 523 -2.95 0.70 -6.34
N ALA A 524 -2.48 -0.11 -7.28
CA ALA A 524 -2.75 0.04 -8.70
C ALA A 524 -4.23 -0.24 -9.06
N ASN A 525 -4.88 -1.16 -8.36
CA ASN A 525 -6.28 -1.57 -8.57
C ASN A 525 -7.29 -0.66 -7.85
N SER A 526 -6.83 0.35 -7.11
CA SER A 526 -7.73 1.35 -6.51
C SER A 526 -8.55 2.01 -7.63
N PRO A 527 -9.87 2.27 -7.44
CA PRO A 527 -10.83 2.52 -8.51
C PRO A 527 -10.44 3.72 -9.36
N LEU A 528 -9.65 3.43 -10.38
CA LEU A 528 -9.12 4.33 -11.40
C LEU A 528 -10.06 4.41 -12.62
N GLY A 529 -11.20 3.75 -12.52
CA GLY A 529 -12.27 3.76 -13.51
C GLY A 529 -13.30 2.71 -13.13
N ASP A 530 -14.26 3.09 -12.30
CA ASP A 530 -15.45 2.26 -12.13
C ASP A 530 -16.29 2.38 -13.42
N HIS A 531 -16.27 1.33 -14.24
CA HIS A 531 -17.35 1.05 -15.17
C HIS A 531 -18.59 0.46 -14.46
N HIS A 532 -18.63 0.46 -13.12
CA HIS A 532 -19.83 0.20 -12.35
C HIS A 532 -20.30 1.45 -11.62
N ALA A 533 -21.13 2.23 -12.31
CA ALA A 533 -22.02 3.17 -11.67
C ALA A 533 -23.05 2.41 -10.80
N GLN A 534 -23.00 2.61 -9.48
CA GLN A 534 -24.17 2.74 -8.59
C GLN A 534 -23.71 2.92 -7.13
N LEU A 535 -23.76 4.16 -6.62
CA LEU A 535 -24.41 4.58 -5.36
C LEU A 535 -24.04 6.03 -5.00
N GLU A 536 -25.07 6.76 -4.59
CA GLU A 536 -25.24 8.22 -4.58
C GLU A 536 -24.41 9.02 -3.56
N VAL A 537 -24.13 10.28 -3.97
CA VAL A 537 -24.32 11.58 -3.29
C VAL A 537 -24.59 11.60 -1.77
N LEU A 538 -23.74 12.31 -1.04
CA LEU A 538 -23.96 13.22 0.11
C LEU A 538 -22.53 13.61 0.61
N GLU A 539 -22.14 14.83 0.99
CA GLU A 539 -22.80 16.11 1.14
C GLU A 539 -21.68 17.17 1.18
N ALA A 540 -21.95 18.36 0.64
CA ALA A 540 -21.07 19.51 0.70
C ALA A 540 -21.32 20.27 2.00
N GLN A 541 -20.33 20.39 2.89
CA GLN A 541 -20.28 21.46 3.89
C GLN A 541 -18.99 21.46 4.70
N TRP A 542 -17.93 22.12 4.23
CA TRP A 542 -16.93 22.71 5.16
C TRP A 542 -16.45 24.04 4.58
N GLY A 543 -16.79 25.10 5.33
CA GLY A 543 -16.48 26.47 5.03
C GLY A 543 -15.00 26.80 5.15
N VAL A 544 -14.69 27.94 4.54
CA VAL A 544 -13.39 28.61 4.39
C VAL A 544 -12.66 28.79 5.72
N GLY A 545 -11.38 28.41 5.75
CA GLY A 545 -10.40 28.79 6.77
C GLY A 545 -8.99 28.54 6.24
N SER A 546 -8.15 29.58 6.25
CA SER A 546 -6.89 29.66 5.51
C SER A 546 -5.68 29.23 6.35
N SER A 547 -4.94 28.19 5.92
CA SER A 547 -3.49 28.02 6.15
C SER A 547 -2.89 26.98 5.17
N PRO A 548 -1.79 27.24 4.44
CA PRO A 548 -1.65 26.67 3.09
C PRO A 548 -1.00 25.27 2.98
N GLN A 549 -0.59 24.62 4.08
CA GLN A 549 0.20 23.37 4.02
C GLN A 549 -0.30 22.24 4.92
N ARG A 550 -0.95 22.53 6.06
CA ARG A 550 -1.35 21.49 7.03
C ARG A 550 -2.68 20.81 6.69
N ASP A 551 -3.57 21.50 5.99
CA ASP A 551 -4.93 21.02 5.76
C ASP A 551 -4.99 19.84 4.79
N ASP A 552 -4.17 19.84 3.73
CA ASP A 552 -4.11 18.73 2.77
C ASP A 552 -3.64 17.43 3.42
N LEU A 553 -2.60 17.48 4.26
CA LEU A 553 -2.08 16.30 4.94
C LEU A 553 -3.09 15.73 5.94
N LYS A 554 -3.85 16.59 6.61
CA LYS A 554 -4.92 16.21 7.52
C LYS A 554 -6.10 15.56 6.76
N LEU A 555 -6.48 16.13 5.62
CA LEU A 555 -7.49 15.58 4.71
C LEU A 555 -7.12 14.18 4.18
N LEU A 556 -5.85 13.94 3.87
CA LEU A 556 -5.34 12.64 3.43
C LEU A 556 -5.47 11.57 4.53
N CYS A 557 -5.35 11.96 5.80
CA CYS A 557 -5.45 11.07 6.95
C CYS A 557 -6.89 10.75 7.33
N GLU A 558 -7.77 11.77 7.34
CA GLU A 558 -9.21 11.59 7.62
C GLU A 558 -9.87 10.64 6.61
N GLN A 559 -9.33 10.54 5.40
CA GLN A 559 -9.82 9.65 4.35
C GLN A 559 -9.24 8.23 4.40
N ASN A 560 -8.23 7.94 5.24
CA ASN A 560 -7.48 6.68 5.28
C ASN A 560 -7.36 6.08 6.70
N VAL A 561 -8.43 6.14 7.49
CA VAL A 561 -8.48 5.68 8.90
C VAL A 561 -8.15 4.17 9.05
N GLU A 562 -8.32 3.37 7.98
CA GLU A 562 -8.06 1.92 8.00
C GLU A 562 -6.60 1.52 7.68
N GLU A 563 -5.80 2.36 6.98
CA GLU A 563 -4.45 2.00 6.53
C GLU A 563 -3.30 2.58 7.38
N VAL A 564 -3.57 3.62 8.19
CA VAL A 564 -2.53 4.31 8.99
C VAL A 564 -2.93 4.35 10.47
N SER A 565 -2.17 3.66 11.34
CA SER A 565 -2.37 3.77 12.79
C SER A 565 -2.19 5.24 13.24
N PRO A 566 -3.08 5.78 14.10
CA PRO A 566 -2.97 7.16 14.62
C PRO A 566 -1.60 7.50 15.24
N GLN A 567 -0.89 6.48 15.73
CA GLN A 567 0.44 6.62 16.34
C GLN A 567 1.56 6.78 15.29
N LEU A 568 1.43 6.15 14.12
CA LEU A 568 2.34 6.37 12.99
C LEU A 568 2.18 7.79 12.44
N PHE A 569 0.94 8.30 12.42
CA PHE A 569 0.62 9.66 11.99
C PHE A 569 1.30 10.73 12.87
N SER A 570 1.17 10.63 14.20
CA SER A 570 1.85 11.57 15.12
C SER A 570 3.37 11.53 14.96
N PHE A 571 3.91 10.36 14.63
CA PHE A 571 5.34 10.21 14.36
C PHE A 571 5.75 10.86 13.04
N HIS A 572 4.99 10.66 11.95
CA HIS A 572 5.25 11.30 10.66
C HIS A 572 5.11 12.83 10.71
N GLU A 573 4.17 13.35 11.49
CA GLU A 573 4.01 14.79 11.71
C GLU A 573 5.20 15.38 12.46
N ALA A 574 5.62 14.75 13.57
CA ALA A 574 6.80 15.17 14.33
C ALA A 574 8.07 15.14 13.47
N VAL A 575 8.21 14.11 12.61
CA VAL A 575 9.30 13.99 11.64
C VAL A 575 9.27 15.12 10.61
N SER A 576 8.10 15.46 10.05
CA SER A 576 7.98 16.56 9.08
C SER A 576 8.37 17.90 9.71
N GLN A 577 7.88 18.17 10.93
CA GLN A 577 8.23 19.39 11.68
C GLN A 577 9.73 19.49 11.96
N LEU A 578 10.39 18.37 12.27
CA LEU A 578 11.85 18.34 12.45
C LEU A 578 12.62 18.71 11.18
N VAL A 579 12.19 18.22 10.02
CA VAL A 579 12.82 18.56 8.74
C VAL A 579 12.63 20.05 8.42
N GLU A 580 11.45 20.61 8.70
CA GLU A 580 11.19 22.05 8.54
C GLU A 580 12.07 22.90 9.47
N MET A 581 12.19 22.52 10.75
CA MET A 581 13.09 23.19 11.69
C MET A 581 14.56 23.13 11.25
N GLU A 582 15.01 21.98 10.72
CA GLU A 582 16.35 21.82 10.17
C GLU A 582 16.58 22.79 8.99
N GLU A 583 15.64 22.87 8.06
CA GLU A 583 15.73 23.78 6.91
C GLU A 583 15.82 25.24 7.36
N GLN A 584 14.99 25.64 8.33
CA GLN A 584 15.00 26.99 8.85
C GLN A 584 16.35 27.34 9.50
N VAL A 585 16.89 26.45 10.35
CA VAL A 585 18.21 26.66 10.97
C VAL A 585 19.32 26.76 9.93
N LEU A 586 19.28 25.92 8.87
CA LEU A 586 20.27 25.96 7.80
C LEU A 586 20.16 27.21 6.93
N GLU A 587 18.95 27.69 6.65
CA GLU A 587 18.73 28.93 5.89
C GLU A 587 19.16 30.15 6.69
N ASP A 588 18.79 30.21 7.97
CA ASP A 588 19.22 31.28 8.87
C ASP A 588 20.74 31.28 9.02
N HIS A 589 21.38 30.11 9.17
CA HIS A 589 22.84 30.02 9.19
C HIS A 589 23.49 30.50 7.88
N ARG A 590 22.91 30.20 6.72
CA ARG A 590 23.38 30.74 5.42
C ARG A 590 23.22 32.26 5.36
N ALA A 591 22.09 32.79 5.85
CA ALA A 591 21.86 34.23 5.91
C ALA A 591 22.87 34.92 6.82
N VAL A 592 23.11 34.41 8.03
CA VAL A 592 24.14 34.91 8.96
C VAL A 592 25.52 34.87 8.31
N PHE A 593 25.86 33.82 7.57
CA PHE A 593 27.14 33.74 6.85
C PHE A 593 27.25 34.82 5.77
N GLY A 594 26.18 35.08 5.01
CA GLY A 594 26.14 36.18 4.04
C GLY A 594 26.30 37.55 4.70
N GLU A 595 25.57 37.81 5.77
CA GLU A 595 25.68 39.03 6.57
C GLU A 595 27.07 39.19 7.19
N SER A 596 27.71 38.09 7.59
CA SER A 596 29.07 38.11 8.13
C SER A 596 30.11 38.60 7.13
N ILE A 597 29.92 38.31 5.84
CA ILE A 597 30.78 38.85 4.78
C ILE A 597 30.59 40.37 4.67
N ARG A 598 29.34 40.85 4.71
CA ARG A 598 29.03 42.28 4.67
C ARG A 598 29.63 43.03 5.87
N TRP A 599 29.46 42.50 7.09
CA TRP A 599 30.06 43.10 8.27
C TRP A 599 31.58 43.15 8.21
N LEU A 600 32.23 42.15 7.62
CA LEU A 600 33.69 42.17 7.42
C LEU A 600 34.12 43.28 6.46
N GLU A 601 33.31 43.58 5.44
CA GLU A 601 33.55 44.72 4.54
C GLU A 601 33.36 46.06 5.27
N ASP A 602 32.30 46.20 6.06
CA ASP A 602 32.02 47.41 6.85
C ASP A 602 33.09 47.65 7.93
N GLU A 603 33.52 46.59 8.64
CA GLU A 603 34.63 46.65 9.60
C GLU A 603 35.95 47.02 8.93
N LYS A 604 36.19 46.55 7.70
CA LYS A 604 37.38 46.91 6.94
C LYS A 604 37.39 48.41 6.62
N VAL A 605 36.26 48.97 6.18
CA VAL A 605 36.14 50.43 5.91
C VAL A 605 36.36 51.24 7.18
N LEU A 606 35.80 50.78 8.31
CA LEU A 606 36.02 51.40 9.62
C LEU A 606 37.49 51.40 10.05
N LEU A 607 38.19 50.30 9.81
CA LEU A 607 39.63 50.19 10.11
C LEU A 607 40.47 51.08 9.17
N GLU A 608 40.15 51.14 7.88
CA GLU A 608 40.81 52.03 6.92
C GLU A 608 40.66 53.52 7.31
N MET A 609 39.51 53.90 7.86
CA MET A 609 39.27 55.27 8.36
C MET A 609 40.23 55.66 9.50
N THR A 610 40.71 54.69 10.29
CA THR A 610 41.68 54.96 11.38
C THR A 610 43.09 55.29 10.89
N GLU A 611 43.37 55.11 9.60
CA GLU A 611 44.66 55.46 8.99
C GLU A 611 44.77 56.97 8.65
N GLU A 612 43.67 57.73 8.72
CA GLU A 612 43.66 59.17 8.54
C GLU A 612 44.10 59.91 9.83
N VAL A 613 44.84 61.02 9.71
CA VAL A 613 45.42 61.72 10.87
C VAL A 613 44.36 62.42 11.74
N ASP A 614 43.25 62.86 11.14
CA ASP A 614 42.18 63.63 11.79
C ASP A 614 40.81 62.92 11.68
N TYR A 615 40.79 61.59 11.80
CA TYR A 615 39.53 60.83 11.69
C TYR A 615 38.59 61.06 12.89
N ASP A 616 37.29 61.05 12.63
CA ASP A 616 36.26 61.27 13.64
C ASP A 616 36.06 60.03 14.53
N VAL A 617 36.57 60.12 15.76
CA VAL A 617 36.49 59.05 16.77
C VAL A 617 35.07 58.77 17.22
N ASP A 618 34.21 59.79 17.34
CA ASP A 618 32.81 59.60 17.76
C ASP A 618 32.03 58.86 16.67
N THR A 619 32.27 59.19 15.41
CA THR A 619 31.72 58.47 14.26
C THR A 619 32.23 57.02 14.20
N TYR A 620 33.53 56.78 14.43
CA TYR A 620 34.10 55.43 14.49
C TYR A 620 33.43 54.58 15.58
N VAL A 621 33.34 55.08 16.81
CA VAL A 621 32.76 54.35 17.95
C VAL A 621 31.29 54.04 17.70
N THR A 622 30.51 55.01 17.20
CA THR A 622 29.08 54.85 16.93
C THR A 622 28.82 53.77 15.88
N GLN A 623 29.60 53.78 14.79
CA GLN A 623 29.45 52.79 13.72
C GLN A 623 29.92 51.40 14.15
N LEU A 624 31.00 51.30 14.92
CA LEU A 624 31.47 50.02 15.46
C LEU A 624 30.46 49.43 16.46
N GLU A 625 29.88 50.25 17.34
CA GLU A 625 28.82 49.83 18.27
C GLU A 625 27.60 49.28 17.52
N GLN A 626 27.15 49.97 16.46
CA GLN A 626 26.04 49.49 15.62
C GLN A 626 26.33 48.14 14.95
N ILE A 627 27.55 47.92 14.45
CA ILE A 627 27.93 46.63 13.84
C ILE A 627 27.95 45.52 14.89
N LEU A 628 28.48 45.80 16.09
CA LEU A 628 28.55 44.84 17.18
C LEU A 628 27.14 44.46 17.69
N ASP A 629 26.24 45.43 17.84
CA ASP A 629 24.85 45.18 18.24
C ASP A 629 24.12 44.31 17.21
N GLN A 630 24.23 44.63 15.92
CA GLN A 630 23.66 43.82 14.84
C GLN A 630 24.20 42.38 14.84
N LYS A 631 25.52 42.21 15.06
CA LYS A 631 26.15 40.89 15.17
C LYS A 631 25.59 40.10 16.35
N ILE A 632 25.46 40.74 17.52
CA ILE A 632 24.96 40.09 18.74
C ILE A 632 23.53 39.63 18.56
N ASP A 633 22.65 40.46 18.00
CA ASP A 633 21.24 40.16 17.81
C ASP A 633 21.04 38.96 16.88
N ILE A 634 21.64 39.01 15.69
CA ILE A 634 21.48 37.95 14.67
C ILE A 634 22.10 36.62 15.14
N LEU A 635 23.27 36.65 15.79
CA LEU A 635 23.91 35.45 16.32
C LEU A 635 23.14 34.86 17.50
N SER A 636 22.53 35.70 18.34
CA SER A 636 21.70 35.25 19.46
C SER A 636 20.43 34.56 18.98
N GLU A 637 19.77 35.11 17.96
CA GLU A 637 18.59 34.50 17.34
C GLU A 637 18.92 33.13 16.73
N LEU A 638 20.02 33.03 15.96
CA LEU A 638 20.47 31.75 15.40
C LEU A 638 20.78 30.73 16.50
N ARG A 639 21.47 31.14 17.57
CA ARG A 639 21.79 30.27 18.71
C ARG A 639 20.52 29.69 19.35
N ASP A 640 19.50 30.50 19.54
CA ASP A 640 18.27 30.06 20.21
C ASP A 640 17.45 29.12 19.31
N LYS A 641 17.43 29.35 18.00
CA LYS A 641 16.88 28.39 17.01
C LYS A 641 17.64 27.06 17.01
N VAL A 642 18.97 27.08 17.06
CA VAL A 642 19.80 25.86 17.16
C VAL A 642 19.51 25.08 18.45
N LYS A 643 19.34 25.77 19.59
CA LYS A 643 18.96 25.13 20.87
C LYS A 643 17.59 24.46 20.78
N SER A 644 16.60 25.14 20.22
CA SER A 644 15.26 24.58 20.01
C SER A 644 15.31 23.33 19.13
N PHE A 645 16.03 23.39 18.01
CA PHE A 645 16.23 22.25 17.13
C PHE A 645 16.92 21.07 17.82
N ARG A 646 17.96 21.33 18.64
CA ARG A 646 18.62 20.30 19.44
C ARG A 646 17.65 19.61 20.42
N SER A 647 16.77 20.35 21.08
CA SER A 647 15.76 19.77 21.98
C SER A 647 14.81 18.84 21.23
N ALA A 648 14.30 19.29 20.09
CA ALA A 648 13.40 18.50 19.25
C ALA A 648 14.07 17.21 18.73
N LEU A 649 15.38 17.26 18.39
CA LEU A 649 16.15 16.07 18.01
C LEU A 649 16.23 15.02 19.13
N GLN A 650 16.43 15.47 20.38
CA GLN A 650 16.50 14.57 21.54
C GLN A 650 15.14 13.91 21.83
N GLU A 651 14.05 14.65 21.68
CA GLU A 651 12.70 14.12 21.84
C GLU A 651 12.36 13.02 20.82
N GLU A 652 12.73 13.20 19.54
CA GLU A 652 12.54 12.15 18.53
C GLU A 652 13.40 10.92 18.78
N GLU A 653 14.65 11.09 19.22
CA GLU A 653 15.52 9.96 19.54
C GLU A 653 14.92 9.10 20.68
N LEU A 654 14.36 9.77 21.70
CA LEU A 654 13.65 9.12 22.81
C LEU A 654 12.36 8.44 22.35
N ALA A 655 11.61 9.05 21.43
CA ALA A 655 10.42 8.45 20.84
C ALA A 655 10.77 7.22 19.99
N SER A 656 11.81 7.30 19.17
CA SER A 656 12.29 6.22 18.31
C SER A 656 12.74 4.99 19.11
N LYS A 657 13.36 5.18 20.29
CA LYS A 657 13.77 4.07 21.18
C LYS A 657 12.59 3.32 21.78
N LYS A 658 11.39 3.91 21.84
CA LYS A 658 10.17 3.27 22.35
C LYS A 658 9.41 2.45 21.31
N ILE A 659 9.71 2.62 20.01
CA ILE A 659 9.03 1.90 18.92
C ILE A 659 9.30 0.37 18.93
N PRO A 660 10.54 -0.13 19.15
CA PRO A 660 10.80 -1.57 19.15
C PRO A 660 10.12 -2.33 20.31
N SER A 661 9.86 -1.67 21.44
CA SER A 661 9.22 -2.31 22.60
C SER A 661 7.70 -2.46 22.43
N MET A 662 7.09 -1.65 21.56
CA MET A 662 5.65 -1.73 21.25
C MET A 662 5.36 -2.77 20.17
N VAL A 663 6.20 -2.91 19.14
CA VAL A 663 6.04 -3.94 18.10
C VAL A 663 6.17 -5.36 18.68
N LYS A 664 7.01 -5.55 19.71
CA LYS A 664 7.08 -6.83 20.45
C LYS A 664 5.82 -7.15 21.27
N LYS A 665 5.12 -6.14 21.78
CA LYS A 665 3.85 -6.33 22.53
C LYS A 665 2.67 -6.67 21.62
N CYS A 666 2.63 -6.15 20.40
CA CYS A 666 1.58 -6.47 19.43
C CYS A 666 1.72 -7.85 18.77
N ARG A 667 2.86 -8.54 18.90
CA ARG A 667 3.02 -9.95 18.46
C ARG A 667 2.69 -10.99 19.54
N ALA A 668 2.40 -10.55 20.76
CA ALA A 668 2.11 -11.41 21.91
C ALA A 668 0.62 -11.43 22.31
N LEU A 669 -0.23 -10.77 21.52
CA LEU A 669 -1.69 -10.83 21.53
C LEU A 669 -2.13 -11.25 20.13
#